data_AF-A0A7C4PS10-F1
#
_entry.id   AF-A0A7C4PS10-F1
#
_cell.length_a   1.000
_cell.length_b   1.000
_cell.length_c   1.000
_cell.angle_alpha   90.00
_cell.angle_beta   90.00
_cell.angle_gamma   90.00
#
_symmetry.space_group_name_H-M   'P 1'
#
loop_
_entity.id
_entity.type
_entity.pdbx_description
1 polymer ?
#
loop_
_entity_poly.entity_id
_entity_poly.type
_entity_poly.pdbx_seq_one_letter_code
_entity_poly.pdbx_strand_id
1 'polypeptide(L)'
;MADNSMPDPQDFERCPWRSRRAGLRLKISRKVSFSLAGSSRLAFTRDLGAGGVFLRTSHLPEEGAEIDMEISLHSDRPPVAVRARVCRVQSGGSETGFAAIFDPPDQPAIEDIAAFVLDAVEKDAEERLRRNHRDLRALYLLVQAADERGDADEARRRLQQMLDVDPNSFASGLLAERLLREGDDLDADALHEAMALFKTALRRYPDARFEEGYQRCLTELQAADTKREQADREREQLRAQQERRTQELNRELERRQQELQQRLSDLAQDQQRLRQERDALAARDSALAEETDRLRRQETELAAREASLAAAQEEIARARERAAQEQERFRAIEIERDGLQRRCSTLQDELQRAREELQRAQEDLTAERHGFQAELERARAGQAESAELLARLEEADRERDELRTRLQEERQQRELQRTEQESFYAAREAELSEQGQQLMLRRAELDTDRRKLEEDRARLDGERQALSDTRSEIESRSRELAVLEEGLRAERAAVDRDRAAIEDGRRDLEQSRQRLEARAQELEREAEDLARRHTELDALQTGTENAMREARCLREDAQALQAELAAREQELRRREEELGDGREALEADRRDLEQRRSELEHAERDLELRRQEFERLDGELARKLTDAEVRSADLSRQADELEKQAIEIGKTQTALAERERALEEARRELSLRQEDLERRFSQTEEQRRALEESRASLGDAEAALARRREGLDAEEQKVRAAEAEIRAAWEAALELEAKARAGAEEIERKIREHDQRLAALAEREDSLREREDALAERERSIEVGAQESLRLAAQAAEERRQAEGALARLEEARHAADERSRELAERAQALDAQEQDIERRRAACAEREAESTRLRSEAEDRIAKLQAEEQECEQRRQAIERQQERIRAEEADQARLRQELDTARAEFERDRQRWDEERRQAEDEARQQRARDEQARRELQQRDKEAKERERELAAERSRLEARAVELTESSRQAVEERSRLDAVREDLSRRELEIQDRERNLSQREQECTQKEDALRGREQALDRAQAELEPRQRALAEREEALRKAEEDLQARSKEQKDAVARLAQYANRVKKEKEELDRQRKTLLATVPDAPPAAASSPEKPAAS
;
A
#
# COMPACT_ATOMS: atom_id res chain seq x y z
N MET A 1 109.05 69.46 -0.37
CA MET A 1 107.70 69.24 0.20
C MET A 1 106.83 68.76 -0.94
N ALA A 2 106.04 67.72 -0.71
CA ALA A 2 105.09 67.14 -1.65
C ALA A 2 103.96 66.52 -0.81
N ASP A 3 102.75 66.46 -1.38
CA ASP A 3 101.56 66.10 -0.61
C ASP A 3 101.55 64.65 -0.14
N ASN A 4 101.13 64.48 1.12
CA ASN A 4 100.96 63.18 1.76
C ASN A 4 99.46 62.97 2.02
N SER A 5 98.67 62.99 0.94
CA SER A 5 97.24 62.69 0.99
C SER A 5 97.03 61.23 1.36
N MET A 6 96.56 60.97 2.59
CA MET A 6 96.11 59.64 2.98
C MET A 6 94.92 59.21 2.10
N PRO A 7 94.91 57.96 1.59
CA PRO A 7 93.76 57.41 0.88
C PRO A 7 92.55 57.26 1.82
N ASP A 8 91.35 57.28 1.25
CA ASP A 8 90.08 57.33 1.98
C ASP A 8 89.85 56.04 2.81
N PRO A 9 89.43 56.15 4.09
CA PRO A 9 89.04 54.99 4.90
C PRO A 9 87.98 54.07 4.26
N GLN A 10 87.12 54.58 3.37
CA GLN A 10 86.04 53.81 2.75
C GLN A 10 86.52 52.89 1.61
N ASP A 11 87.60 53.23 0.90
CA ASP A 11 88.20 52.33 -0.10
C ASP A 11 88.76 51.06 0.56
N PHE A 12 89.16 51.14 1.83
CA PHE A 12 89.53 49.97 2.64
C PHE A 12 88.34 49.09 3.07
N GLU A 13 87.08 49.47 2.80
CA GLU A 13 85.88 48.70 3.19
C GLU A 13 85.22 47.96 2.03
N ARG A 14 85.35 48.48 0.80
CA ARG A 14 84.93 47.77 -0.42
C ARG A 14 85.96 46.72 -0.89
N CYS A 15 87.10 46.63 -0.21
CA CYS A 15 88.12 45.62 -0.43
C CYS A 15 87.79 44.30 0.32
N PRO A 16 87.42 43.19 -0.34
CA PRO A 16 87.09 41.93 0.35
C PRO A 16 88.28 41.35 1.14
N TRP A 17 89.51 41.76 0.84
CA TRP A 17 90.71 41.39 1.58
C TRP A 17 90.80 41.96 3.01
N ARG A 18 89.81 42.69 3.55
CA ARG A 18 89.74 42.92 5.02
C ARG A 18 89.73 41.61 5.82
N SER A 19 89.41 40.47 5.19
CA SER A 19 89.67 39.12 5.71
C SER A 19 91.17 38.75 5.92
N ARG A 20 92.14 39.67 5.75
CA ARG A 20 93.58 39.48 6.06
C ARG A 20 93.89 38.88 7.45
N ARG A 21 92.95 38.89 8.40
CA ARG A 21 93.03 38.20 9.71
C ARG A 21 92.03 37.03 9.93
N ALA A 22 91.02 36.88 9.08
CA ALA A 22 89.93 35.92 9.29
C ALA A 22 90.00 34.71 8.36
N GLY A 23 90.44 34.90 7.12
CA GLY A 23 90.64 33.82 6.15
C GLY A 23 91.73 32.84 6.56
N LEU A 24 91.53 31.57 6.24
CA LEU A 24 92.38 30.47 6.71
C LEU A 24 93.83 30.56 6.20
N ARG A 25 94.79 30.18 7.07
CA ARG A 25 96.24 30.29 6.83
C ARG A 25 96.96 29.00 7.19
N LEU A 26 97.58 28.39 6.20
CA LEU A 26 98.47 27.24 6.34
C LEU A 26 99.91 27.69 6.60
N LYS A 27 100.51 27.21 7.70
CA LYS A 27 101.95 27.41 7.99
C LYS A 27 102.75 26.31 7.30
N ILE A 28 103.36 26.63 6.16
CA ILE A 28 104.06 25.64 5.32
C ILE A 28 105.33 26.22 4.72
N SER A 29 106.41 25.43 4.75
CA SER A 29 107.70 25.78 4.16
C SER A 29 107.84 25.14 2.76
N ARG A 30 107.20 25.73 1.75
CA ARG A 30 107.36 25.33 0.33
C ARG A 30 108.39 26.20 -0.39
N LYS A 31 109.10 25.60 -1.34
CA LYS A 31 109.94 26.30 -2.33
C LYS A 31 109.02 27.07 -3.29
N VAL A 32 109.42 28.30 -3.63
CA VAL A 32 108.71 29.16 -4.58
C VAL A 32 109.73 29.75 -5.55
N SER A 33 109.51 29.55 -6.86
CA SER A 33 110.16 30.37 -7.88
C SER A 33 109.43 31.71 -7.94
N PHE A 34 110.12 32.82 -8.11
CA PHE A 34 109.46 34.07 -8.50
C PHE A 34 110.30 34.85 -9.52
N SER A 35 109.62 35.51 -10.45
CA SER A 35 110.20 36.31 -11.52
C SER A 35 109.91 37.79 -11.27
N LEU A 36 110.95 38.62 -11.34
CA LEU A 36 110.85 40.08 -11.31
C LEU A 36 111.67 40.64 -12.47
N ALA A 37 111.05 41.44 -13.34
CA ALA A 37 111.68 42.02 -14.54
C ALA A 37 112.49 40.99 -15.37
N GLY A 38 111.93 39.79 -15.56
CA GLY A 38 112.56 38.69 -16.30
C GLY A 38 113.67 37.92 -15.56
N SER A 39 114.04 38.34 -14.34
CA SER A 39 115.00 37.63 -13.49
C SER A 39 114.30 36.65 -12.56
N SER A 40 114.42 35.34 -12.83
CA SER A 40 113.95 34.30 -11.91
C SER A 40 114.84 34.21 -10.66
N ARG A 41 114.19 34.07 -9.50
CA ARG A 41 114.77 34.03 -8.15
C ARG A 41 114.09 32.94 -7.33
N LEU A 42 114.75 32.52 -6.25
CA LEU A 42 114.19 31.55 -5.32
C LEU A 42 113.78 32.22 -3.99
N ALA A 43 112.65 31.76 -3.47
CA ALA A 43 112.15 32.04 -2.14
C ALA A 43 111.63 30.76 -1.47
N PHE A 44 111.33 30.87 -0.18
CA PHE A 44 110.50 29.90 0.53
C PHE A 44 109.31 30.61 1.14
N THR A 45 108.10 30.08 0.95
CA THR A 45 106.96 30.55 1.74
C THR A 45 107.08 30.13 3.20
N ARG A 46 106.45 30.89 4.10
CA ARG A 46 106.24 30.52 5.51
C ARG A 46 104.75 30.32 5.81
N ASP A 47 103.95 31.27 5.37
CA ASP A 47 102.50 31.32 5.56
C ASP A 47 101.86 31.44 4.16
N LEU A 48 100.91 30.55 3.87
CA LEU A 48 100.11 30.52 2.65
C LEU A 48 98.63 30.59 3.05
N GLY A 49 97.88 31.53 2.49
CA GLY A 49 96.42 31.59 2.62
C GLY A 49 95.78 31.74 1.24
N ALA A 50 94.46 31.52 1.14
CA ALA A 50 93.74 31.58 -0.14
C ALA A 50 94.04 32.85 -0.95
N GLY A 51 94.06 34.03 -0.30
CA GLY A 51 94.32 35.31 -0.96
C GLY A 51 95.78 35.82 -0.95
N GLY A 52 96.78 35.02 -0.55
CA GLY A 52 98.18 35.50 -0.62
C GLY A 52 99.22 34.69 0.17
N VAL A 53 100.48 35.12 0.05
CA VAL A 53 101.66 34.37 0.51
C VAL A 53 102.71 35.28 1.16
N PHE A 54 103.44 34.77 2.17
CA PHE A 54 104.63 35.44 2.72
C PHE A 54 105.90 34.69 2.31
N LEU A 55 106.77 35.34 1.54
CA LEU A 55 108.01 34.79 0.98
C LEU A 55 109.25 35.29 1.71
N ARG A 56 110.09 34.36 2.19
CA ARG A 56 111.45 34.63 2.67
C ARG A 56 112.44 34.55 1.52
N THR A 57 113.30 35.56 1.38
CA THR A 57 114.38 35.59 0.39
C THR A 57 115.39 36.70 0.69
N SER A 58 116.59 36.61 0.11
CA SER A 58 117.62 37.66 0.15
C SER A 58 117.38 38.79 -0.86
N HIS A 59 116.45 38.62 -1.80
CA HIS A 59 116.13 39.61 -2.83
C HIS A 59 114.75 40.20 -2.59
N LEU A 60 114.72 41.42 -2.05
CA LEU A 60 113.47 42.12 -1.74
C LEU A 60 113.04 42.95 -2.97
N PRO A 61 111.89 42.64 -3.59
CA PRO A 61 111.25 43.53 -4.55
C PRO A 61 110.73 44.80 -3.83
N GLU A 62 110.41 45.84 -4.59
CA GLU A 62 109.79 47.05 -4.06
C GLU A 62 108.30 46.82 -3.72
N GLU A 63 107.75 47.62 -2.82
CA GLU A 63 106.33 47.53 -2.44
C GLU A 63 105.46 48.08 -3.58
N GLY A 64 104.42 47.33 -3.95
CA GLY A 64 103.63 47.57 -5.17
C GLY A 64 104.14 46.85 -6.41
N ALA A 65 105.33 46.23 -6.40
CA ALA A 65 105.85 45.50 -7.55
C ALA A 65 105.02 44.25 -7.87
N GLU A 66 104.85 43.96 -9.16
CA GLU A 66 104.19 42.74 -9.65
C GLU A 66 105.22 41.64 -9.94
N ILE A 67 104.87 40.40 -9.57
CA ILE A 67 105.70 39.21 -9.71
C ILE A 67 104.87 38.03 -10.21
N ASP A 68 105.41 37.29 -11.18
CA ASP A 68 104.93 35.94 -11.51
C ASP A 68 105.61 34.96 -10.54
N MET A 69 104.85 34.07 -9.91
CA MET A 69 105.35 33.09 -8.93
C MET A 69 104.96 31.67 -9.30
N GLU A 70 105.81 30.69 -9.00
CA GLU A 70 105.52 29.25 -9.14
C GLU A 70 105.58 28.59 -7.76
N ILE A 71 104.45 28.07 -7.26
CA ILE A 71 104.34 27.52 -5.90
C ILE A 71 104.15 26.00 -5.97
N SER A 72 105.13 25.23 -5.45
CA SER A 72 105.01 23.77 -5.32
C SER A 72 104.10 23.38 -4.15
N LEU A 73 102.78 23.30 -4.39
CA LEU A 73 101.80 22.88 -3.38
C LEU A 73 101.99 21.42 -2.95
N HIS A 74 102.15 20.51 -3.94
CA HIS A 74 102.45 19.09 -3.76
C HIS A 74 103.85 18.76 -4.30
N SER A 75 104.39 17.58 -3.95
CA SER A 75 105.61 17.03 -4.55
C SER A 75 105.37 16.44 -5.94
N ASP A 76 104.16 15.95 -6.19
CA ASP A 76 103.85 15.05 -7.32
C ASP A 76 103.01 15.73 -8.41
N ARG A 77 102.84 17.05 -8.31
CA ARG A 77 102.16 17.92 -9.30
C ARG A 77 103.13 19.04 -9.73
N PRO A 78 102.99 19.59 -10.95
CA PRO A 78 103.72 20.81 -11.33
C PRO A 78 103.42 21.96 -10.36
N PRO A 79 104.34 22.93 -10.20
CA PRO A 79 104.08 24.10 -9.37
C PRO A 79 102.98 24.96 -10.00
N VAL A 80 102.12 25.53 -9.15
CA VAL A 80 101.03 26.41 -9.58
C VAL A 80 101.61 27.79 -9.89
N ALA A 81 101.43 28.24 -11.13
CA ALA A 81 101.83 29.58 -11.58
C ALA A 81 100.74 30.61 -11.23
N VAL A 82 101.10 31.66 -10.48
CA VAL A 82 100.17 32.69 -10.01
C VAL A 82 100.84 34.06 -10.01
N ARG A 83 100.12 35.10 -10.45
CA ARG A 83 100.56 36.50 -10.33
C ARG A 83 100.21 37.07 -8.98
N ALA A 84 101.11 37.88 -8.44
CA ALA A 84 100.87 38.61 -7.21
C ALA A 84 101.50 40.00 -7.21
N ARG A 85 100.87 40.92 -6.48
CA ARG A 85 101.42 42.24 -6.17
C ARG A 85 102.02 42.23 -4.75
N VAL A 86 103.26 42.68 -4.64
CA VAL A 86 103.99 42.80 -3.37
C VAL A 86 103.31 43.86 -2.51
N CYS A 87 102.74 43.45 -1.37
CA CYS A 87 101.87 44.29 -0.55
C CYS A 87 102.47 44.69 0.81
N ARG A 88 103.68 44.20 1.12
CA ARG A 88 104.51 44.63 2.25
C ARG A 88 105.93 44.08 2.15
N VAL A 89 106.95 44.93 2.23
CA VAL A 89 108.36 44.49 2.32
C VAL A 89 108.85 44.47 3.78
N GLN A 90 109.68 43.49 4.16
CA GLN A 90 110.24 43.39 5.51
C GLN A 90 111.77 43.22 5.50
N SER A 91 112.47 44.36 5.47
CA SER A 91 113.92 44.53 5.42
C SER A 91 114.57 44.66 6.81
N GLY A 92 114.23 43.77 7.75
CA GLY A 92 114.86 43.75 9.07
C GLY A 92 114.23 42.78 10.07
N GLY A 93 115.07 42.01 10.77
CA GLY A 93 114.68 41.00 11.74
C GLY A 93 115.53 39.73 11.62
N SER A 94 115.10 38.64 12.27
CA SER A 94 115.70 37.30 12.10
C SER A 94 115.39 36.65 10.76
N GLU A 95 114.52 37.26 9.96
CA GLU A 95 114.02 36.77 8.68
C GLU A 95 113.81 37.96 7.73
N THR A 96 114.41 37.92 6.54
CA THR A 96 114.15 38.88 5.46
C THR A 96 113.15 38.29 4.45
N GLY A 97 112.19 39.11 4.02
CA GLY A 97 111.12 38.65 3.14
C GLY A 97 110.09 39.73 2.81
N PHE A 98 109.02 39.32 2.14
CA PHE A 98 107.91 40.18 1.75
C PHE A 98 106.57 39.40 1.73
N ALA A 99 105.46 40.11 1.86
CA ALA A 99 104.13 39.60 1.62
C ALA A 99 103.67 39.97 0.21
N ALA A 100 103.01 39.05 -0.49
CA ALA A 100 102.39 39.29 -1.78
C ALA A 100 100.94 38.78 -1.78
N ILE A 101 100.05 39.52 -2.43
CA ILE A 101 98.62 39.19 -2.60
C ILE A 101 98.42 38.76 -4.04
N PHE A 102 97.71 37.65 -4.27
CA PHE A 102 97.45 37.17 -5.62
C PHE A 102 96.51 38.15 -6.34
N ASP A 103 96.89 38.56 -7.55
CA ASP A 103 96.30 39.71 -8.24
C ASP A 103 96.41 39.51 -9.77
N PRO A 104 95.29 39.48 -10.54
CA PRO A 104 93.90 39.60 -10.09
C PRO A 104 93.45 38.43 -9.20
N PRO A 105 92.39 38.59 -8.39
CA PRO A 105 91.91 37.56 -7.45
C PRO A 105 91.25 36.36 -8.15
N ASP A 106 90.82 36.51 -9.40
CA ASP A 106 90.02 35.52 -10.15
C ASP A 106 90.88 34.59 -11.03
N GLN A 107 92.16 34.39 -10.69
CA GLN A 107 93.01 33.41 -11.38
C GLN A 107 92.59 31.99 -10.93
N PRO A 108 92.41 31.01 -11.84
CA PRO A 108 92.08 29.63 -11.43
C PRO A 108 93.18 28.98 -10.58
N ALA A 109 94.43 29.46 -10.72
CA ALA A 109 95.55 29.13 -9.83
C ALA A 109 95.30 29.48 -8.35
N ILE A 110 94.45 30.47 -8.07
CA ILE A 110 94.07 30.87 -6.71
C ILE A 110 93.04 29.89 -6.14
N GLU A 111 92.14 29.33 -6.96
CA GLU A 111 91.23 28.27 -6.54
C GLU A 111 92.00 27.00 -6.14
N ASP A 112 92.99 26.58 -6.94
CA ASP A 112 93.92 25.49 -6.61
C ASP A 112 94.66 25.75 -5.27
N ILE A 113 95.11 26.98 -5.03
CA ILE A 113 95.80 27.38 -3.79
C ILE A 113 94.82 27.42 -2.60
N ALA A 114 93.60 27.93 -2.78
CA ALA A 114 92.57 28.01 -1.77
C ALA A 114 92.09 26.62 -1.35
N ALA A 115 91.77 25.76 -2.33
CA ALA A 115 91.42 24.36 -2.09
C ALA A 115 92.55 23.62 -1.35
N PHE A 116 93.81 23.82 -1.74
CA PHE A 116 94.96 23.24 -1.03
C PHE A 116 95.09 23.74 0.42
N VAL A 117 94.88 25.04 0.67
CA VAL A 117 94.92 25.62 2.02
C VAL A 117 93.77 25.09 2.87
N LEU A 118 92.55 25.02 2.33
CA LEU A 118 91.37 24.45 2.99
C LEU A 118 91.63 22.98 3.37
N ASP A 119 91.95 22.13 2.39
CA ASP A 119 92.22 20.70 2.60
C ASP A 119 93.32 20.45 3.66
N ALA A 120 94.34 21.30 3.71
CA ALA A 120 95.44 21.15 4.66
C ALA A 120 95.09 21.68 6.06
N VAL A 121 94.30 22.75 6.17
CA VAL A 121 93.80 23.27 7.44
C VAL A 121 92.75 22.34 8.05
N GLU A 122 91.86 21.77 7.23
CA GLU A 122 90.93 20.74 7.67
C GLU A 122 91.66 19.49 8.16
N LYS A 123 92.69 19.02 7.46
CA LYS A 123 93.44 17.83 7.89
C LYS A 123 94.20 18.07 9.20
N ASP A 124 94.74 19.27 9.46
CA ASP A 124 95.28 19.64 10.78
C ASP A 124 94.18 19.72 11.86
N ALA A 125 93.04 20.34 11.55
CA ALA A 125 91.93 20.48 12.47
C ALA A 125 91.30 19.12 12.83
N GLU A 126 91.06 18.25 11.86
CA GLU A 126 90.65 16.87 12.06
C GLU A 126 91.68 16.07 12.84
N GLU A 127 92.98 16.15 12.51
CA GLU A 127 93.99 15.40 13.27
C GLU A 127 94.07 15.89 14.73
N ARG A 128 93.92 17.21 14.96
CA ARG A 128 93.80 17.77 16.30
C ARG A 128 92.53 17.30 17.02
N LEU A 129 91.40 17.13 16.33
CA LEU A 129 90.18 16.56 16.92
C LEU A 129 90.28 15.07 17.19
N ARG A 130 90.97 14.31 16.35
CA ARG A 130 91.31 12.89 16.59
C ARG A 130 92.23 12.74 17.81
N ARG A 131 93.11 13.71 18.05
CA ARG A 131 93.98 13.79 19.26
C ARG A 131 93.24 14.35 20.49
N ASN A 132 92.29 15.26 20.30
CA ASN A 132 91.45 15.87 21.35
C ASN A 132 90.10 16.33 20.78
N HIS A 133 89.05 15.52 20.97
CA HIS A 133 87.69 15.81 20.48
C HIS A 133 87.05 17.09 21.06
N ARG A 134 87.68 17.72 22.06
CA ARG A 134 87.24 18.98 22.69
C ARG A 134 88.03 20.21 22.27
N ASP A 135 88.86 20.12 21.22
CA ASP A 135 89.54 21.29 20.65
C ASP A 135 88.53 22.18 19.91
N LEU A 136 87.80 23.02 20.66
CA LEU A 136 86.83 24.00 20.15
C LEU A 136 87.43 24.92 19.07
N ARG A 137 88.75 25.15 19.09
CA ARG A 137 89.44 25.92 18.05
C ARG A 137 89.60 25.13 16.76
N ALA A 138 89.81 23.81 16.83
CA ALA A 138 89.81 22.95 15.66
C ALA A 138 88.39 22.77 15.09
N LEU A 139 87.35 22.60 15.93
CA LEU A 139 85.96 22.62 15.46
C LEU A 139 85.61 23.96 14.77
N TYR A 140 86.00 25.09 15.36
CA TYR A 140 85.77 26.40 14.73
C TYR A 140 86.50 26.55 13.39
N LEU A 141 87.72 26.02 13.25
CA LEU A 141 88.42 25.98 11.95
C LEU A 141 87.68 25.12 10.91
N LEU A 142 86.99 24.04 11.32
CA LEU A 142 86.12 23.26 10.42
C LEU A 142 84.82 24.01 10.06
N VAL A 143 84.22 24.77 10.99
CA VAL A 143 83.10 25.68 10.66
C VAL A 143 83.54 26.70 9.62
N GLN A 144 84.71 27.34 9.82
CA GLN A 144 85.25 28.31 8.86
C GLN A 144 85.58 27.67 7.50
N ALA A 145 86.09 26.44 7.46
CA ALA A 145 86.39 25.76 6.21
C ALA A 145 85.12 25.32 5.45
N ALA A 146 84.08 24.89 6.17
CA ALA A 146 82.77 24.61 5.59
C ALA A 146 82.10 25.89 5.05
N ASP A 147 82.17 27.00 5.79
CA ASP A 147 81.69 28.31 5.31
C ASP A 147 82.50 28.83 4.10
N GLU A 148 83.83 28.69 4.09
CA GLU A 148 84.68 29.03 2.92
C GLU A 148 84.43 28.12 1.71
N ARG A 149 83.79 26.94 1.89
CA ARG A 149 83.29 26.07 0.81
C ARG A 149 81.81 26.26 0.46
N GLY A 150 81.04 26.98 1.28
CA GLY A 150 79.59 27.09 1.14
C GLY A 150 78.78 25.85 1.60
N ASP A 151 79.39 24.88 2.29
CA ASP A 151 78.69 23.71 2.85
C ASP A 151 77.97 24.10 4.15
N ALA A 152 76.74 24.59 3.99
CA ALA A 152 75.96 25.13 5.10
C ALA A 152 75.52 24.06 6.11
N ASP A 153 75.17 22.86 5.64
CA ASP A 153 74.82 21.73 6.50
C ASP A 153 76.02 21.26 7.33
N GLU A 154 77.23 21.20 6.74
CA GLU A 154 78.43 20.83 7.49
C GLU A 154 78.80 21.91 8.51
N ALA A 155 78.76 23.19 8.13
CA ALA A 155 78.98 24.29 9.07
C ALA A 155 77.97 24.26 10.24
N ARG A 156 76.69 23.98 9.96
CA ARG A 156 75.64 23.75 10.98
C ARG A 156 75.98 22.55 11.87
N ARG A 157 76.31 21.38 11.29
CA ARG A 157 76.72 20.18 12.04
C ARG A 157 77.94 20.44 12.93
N ARG A 158 78.93 21.21 12.47
CA ARG A 158 80.13 21.55 13.28
C ARG A 158 79.84 22.57 14.38
N LEU A 159 78.97 23.55 14.15
CA LEU A 159 78.47 24.43 15.21
C LEU A 159 77.69 23.66 16.29
N GLN A 160 76.91 22.66 15.89
CA GLN A 160 76.17 21.81 16.82
C GLN A 160 77.13 20.90 17.62
N GLN A 161 78.16 20.31 16.97
CA GLN A 161 79.26 19.61 17.66
C GLN A 161 80.02 20.52 18.64
N MET A 162 80.17 21.83 18.36
CA MET A 162 80.75 22.78 19.33
C MET A 162 79.86 22.99 20.55
N LEU A 163 78.54 22.94 20.40
CA LEU A 163 77.59 23.03 21.51
C LEU A 163 77.52 21.76 22.35
N ASP A 164 77.66 20.58 21.72
CA ASP A 164 77.79 19.31 22.46
C ASP A 164 79.08 19.26 23.31
N VAL A 165 80.15 19.93 22.87
CA VAL A 165 81.42 20.03 23.59
C VAL A 165 81.40 21.10 24.68
N ASP A 166 80.80 22.27 24.42
CA ASP A 166 80.48 23.29 25.42
C ASP A 166 79.18 24.05 25.05
N PRO A 167 78.06 23.79 25.75
CA PRO A 167 76.80 24.50 25.50
C PRO A 167 76.86 26.02 25.74
N ASN A 168 77.91 26.50 26.41
CA ASN A 168 78.18 27.91 26.67
C ASN A 168 79.13 28.52 25.62
N SER A 169 79.40 27.81 24.53
CA SER A 169 80.17 28.28 23.38
C SER A 169 79.42 29.38 22.62
N PHE A 170 80.18 30.31 22.02
CA PHE A 170 79.66 31.31 21.08
C PHE A 170 79.02 30.70 19.82
N ALA A 171 79.23 29.39 19.59
CA ALA A 171 78.56 28.63 18.54
C ALA A 171 77.02 28.70 18.62
N SER A 172 76.44 28.95 19.80
CA SER A 172 75.00 29.19 19.97
C SER A 172 74.51 30.41 19.19
N GLY A 173 75.24 31.52 19.26
CA GLY A 173 74.90 32.74 18.54
C GLY A 173 75.15 32.61 17.03
N LEU A 174 76.22 31.92 16.63
CA LEU A 174 76.50 31.64 15.21
C LEU A 174 75.49 30.68 14.58
N LEU A 175 75.01 29.68 15.33
CA LEU A 175 73.94 28.79 14.87
C LEU A 175 72.62 29.55 14.69
N ALA A 176 72.31 30.47 15.60
CA ALA A 176 71.13 31.35 15.50
C ALA A 176 71.22 32.37 14.35
N GLU A 177 72.40 32.99 14.15
CA GLU A 177 72.68 33.82 12.96
C GLU A 177 72.50 33.02 11.66
N ARG A 178 72.84 31.72 11.67
CA ARG A 178 72.72 30.85 10.51
C ARG A 178 71.27 30.51 10.19
N LEU A 179 70.48 30.12 11.20
CA LEU A 179 69.04 29.86 11.03
C LEU A 179 68.32 31.09 10.45
N LEU A 180 68.66 32.30 10.91
CA LEU A 180 68.15 33.59 10.37
C LEU A 180 68.62 33.96 8.94
N ARG A 181 69.52 33.18 8.34
CA ARG A 181 69.98 33.33 6.93
C ARG A 181 69.54 32.20 6.02
N GLU A 182 69.12 31.06 6.58
CA GLU A 182 68.74 29.86 5.83
C GLU A 182 67.23 29.79 5.49
N GLY A 183 66.40 30.67 6.04
CA GLY A 183 64.98 30.75 5.72
C GLY A 183 64.43 32.18 5.70
N ASP A 184 63.80 32.56 4.58
CA ASP A 184 62.98 33.79 4.47
C ASP A 184 61.57 33.59 5.08
N ASP A 185 61.05 32.35 5.08
CA ASP A 185 59.80 31.93 5.72
C ASP A 185 60.10 30.97 6.91
N LEU A 186 60.77 31.47 7.95
CA LEU A 186 60.89 30.73 9.21
C LEU A 186 59.53 30.68 9.93
N ASP A 187 59.10 29.48 10.32
CA ASP A 187 57.92 29.32 11.16
C ASP A 187 58.17 29.80 12.60
N ALA A 188 57.08 29.90 13.38
CA ALA A 188 57.14 30.39 14.75
C ALA A 188 58.03 29.52 15.66
N ASP A 189 58.14 28.23 15.39
CA ASP A 189 58.91 27.28 16.22
C ASP A 189 60.41 27.40 15.90
N ALA A 190 60.78 27.55 14.63
CA ALA A 190 62.15 27.87 14.21
C ALA A 190 62.62 29.26 14.69
N LEU A 191 61.73 30.27 14.65
CA LEU A 191 62.00 31.57 15.26
C LEU A 191 62.19 31.46 16.78
N HIS A 192 61.39 30.64 17.48
CA HIS A 192 61.58 30.37 18.90
C HIS A 192 62.89 29.63 19.21
N GLU A 193 63.33 28.69 18.37
CA GLU A 193 64.63 28.02 18.50
C GLU A 193 65.79 29.02 18.34
N ALA A 194 65.77 29.84 17.29
CA ALA A 194 66.76 30.90 17.07
C ALA A 194 66.81 31.90 18.25
N MET A 195 65.65 32.33 18.77
CA MET A 195 65.57 33.18 19.97
C MET A 195 66.19 32.50 21.21
N ALA A 196 65.98 31.21 21.42
CA ALA A 196 66.54 30.47 22.54
C ALA A 196 68.07 30.36 22.44
N LEU A 197 68.59 30.15 21.24
CA LEU A 197 70.03 30.09 20.95
C LEU A 197 70.70 31.46 21.13
N PHE A 198 70.17 32.55 20.55
CA PHE A 198 70.67 33.92 20.78
C PHE A 198 70.66 34.30 22.26
N LYS A 199 69.56 33.99 22.98
CA LYS A 199 69.42 34.26 24.41
C LYS A 199 70.39 33.46 25.28
N THR A 200 70.89 32.33 24.77
CA THR A 200 71.95 31.54 25.40
C THR A 200 73.33 32.16 25.14
N ALA A 201 73.59 32.60 23.91
CA ALA A 201 74.83 33.31 23.55
C ALA A 201 75.01 34.63 24.33
N LEU A 202 74.00 35.50 24.32
CA LEU A 202 74.01 36.83 24.94
C LEU A 202 74.28 36.81 26.45
N ARG A 203 73.89 35.73 27.15
CA ARG A 203 74.19 35.53 28.58
C ARG A 203 75.67 35.38 28.88
N ARG A 204 76.50 35.08 27.88
CA ARG A 204 77.94 34.82 28.04
C ARG A 204 78.83 35.70 27.18
N TYR A 205 78.36 36.06 25.98
CA TYR A 205 79.02 36.96 25.05
C TYR A 205 78.02 38.04 24.62
N PRO A 206 78.03 39.22 25.25
CA PRO A 206 77.28 40.37 24.79
C PRO A 206 77.94 40.95 23.52
N ASP A 207 77.70 40.29 22.40
CA ASP A 207 78.01 40.78 21.06
C ASP A 207 76.75 41.41 20.45
N ALA A 208 76.88 42.63 19.90
CA ALA A 208 75.76 43.38 19.32
C ALA A 208 75.04 42.58 18.21
N ARG A 209 75.76 41.74 17.46
CA ARG A 209 75.19 40.89 16.40
C ARG A 209 74.14 39.91 16.92
N PHE A 210 74.39 39.35 18.10
CA PHE A 210 73.46 38.42 18.74
C PHE A 210 72.26 39.14 19.34
N GLU A 211 72.40 40.42 19.70
CA GLU A 211 71.31 41.27 20.18
C GLU A 211 70.42 41.72 19.00
N GLU A 212 71.02 42.17 17.90
CA GLU A 212 70.32 42.47 16.64
C GLU A 212 69.55 41.25 16.12
N GLY A 213 70.17 40.07 16.11
CA GLY A 213 69.51 38.80 15.76
C GLY A 213 68.33 38.45 16.67
N TYR A 214 68.49 38.60 17.98
CA TYR A 214 67.40 38.36 18.95
C TYR A 214 66.21 39.32 18.75
N GLN A 215 66.47 40.60 18.49
CA GLN A 215 65.42 41.58 18.23
C GLN A 215 64.72 41.32 16.88
N ARG A 216 65.45 40.88 15.85
CA ARG A 216 64.87 40.51 14.55
C ARG A 216 63.85 39.39 14.70
N CYS A 217 64.20 38.28 15.36
CA CYS A 217 63.24 37.19 15.62
C CYS A 217 62.00 37.66 16.39
N LEU A 218 62.16 38.57 17.37
CA LEU A 218 61.05 39.12 18.15
C LEU A 218 60.06 39.91 17.26
N THR A 219 60.57 40.70 16.32
CA THR A 219 59.73 41.46 15.37
C THR A 219 59.04 40.56 14.33
N GLU A 220 59.73 39.53 13.85
CA GLU A 220 59.18 38.58 12.87
C GLU A 220 58.07 37.70 13.49
N LEU A 221 58.24 37.28 14.75
CA LEU A 221 57.21 36.57 15.52
C LEU A 221 55.95 37.44 15.75
N GLN A 222 56.12 38.72 16.12
CA GLN A 222 55.00 39.65 16.25
C GLN A 222 54.26 39.89 14.93
N ALA A 223 54.98 39.91 13.81
CA ALA A 223 54.37 39.96 12.48
C ALA A 223 53.59 38.66 12.15
N ALA A 224 54.08 37.49 12.55
CA ALA A 224 53.39 36.22 12.37
C ALA A 224 52.07 36.14 13.17
N ASP A 225 52.06 36.58 14.42
CA ASP A 225 50.85 36.55 15.26
C ASP A 225 49.78 37.56 14.78
N THR A 226 50.16 38.75 14.32
CA THR A 226 49.20 39.68 13.72
C THR A 226 48.60 39.17 12.41
N LYS A 227 49.37 38.43 11.58
CA LYS A 227 48.84 37.71 10.41
C LYS A 227 47.85 36.61 10.80
N ARG A 228 48.10 35.86 11.89
CA ARG A 228 47.17 34.85 12.43
C ARG A 228 45.84 35.47 12.85
N GLU A 229 45.87 36.57 13.63
CA GLU A 229 44.64 37.29 14.01
C GLU A 229 43.82 37.79 12.81
N GLN A 230 44.49 38.23 11.73
CA GLN A 230 43.81 38.66 10.49
C GLN A 230 43.14 37.48 9.80
N ALA A 231 43.86 36.36 9.60
CA ALA A 231 43.32 35.17 8.95
C ALA A 231 42.12 34.57 9.72
N ASP A 232 42.13 34.58 11.06
CA ASP A 232 41.01 34.08 11.85
C ASP A 232 39.79 35.03 11.83
N ARG A 233 40.00 36.36 11.78
CA ARG A 233 38.90 37.32 11.53
C ARG A 233 38.28 37.14 10.14
N GLU A 234 39.07 36.84 9.12
CA GLU A 234 38.57 36.54 7.78
C GLU A 234 37.77 35.23 7.75
N ARG A 235 38.24 34.18 8.45
CA ARG A 235 37.50 32.92 8.62
C ARG A 235 36.16 33.11 9.33
N GLU A 236 36.10 33.95 10.37
CA GLU A 236 34.85 34.29 11.05
C GLU A 236 33.89 35.06 10.14
N GLN A 237 34.39 36.02 9.35
CA GLN A 237 33.57 36.75 8.37
C GLN A 237 33.01 35.82 7.28
N LEU A 238 33.83 34.90 6.76
CA LEU A 238 33.40 33.90 5.77
C LEU A 238 32.33 32.95 6.34
N ARG A 239 32.49 32.50 7.60
CA ARG A 239 31.46 31.70 8.30
C ARG A 239 30.15 32.49 8.44
N ALA A 240 30.22 33.74 8.91
CA ALA A 240 29.04 34.60 9.05
C ALA A 240 28.34 34.90 7.70
N GLN A 241 29.09 34.98 6.59
CA GLN A 241 28.51 35.08 5.24
C GLN A 241 27.84 33.76 4.81
N GLN A 242 28.46 32.62 5.07
CA GLN A 242 27.88 31.30 4.79
C GLN A 242 26.59 31.06 5.59
N GLU A 243 26.57 31.41 6.87
CA GLU A 243 25.37 31.31 7.73
C GLU A 243 24.22 32.23 7.27
N ARG A 244 24.52 33.44 6.79
CA ARG A 244 23.49 34.31 6.17
C ARG A 244 22.94 33.67 4.91
N ARG A 245 23.81 33.16 4.03
CA ARG A 245 23.41 32.53 2.77
C ARG A 245 22.59 31.25 2.98
N THR A 246 22.88 30.45 4.01
CA THR A 246 22.04 29.28 4.35
C THR A 246 20.71 29.70 4.98
N GLN A 247 20.66 30.75 5.81
CA GLN A 247 19.39 31.31 6.29
C GLN A 247 18.53 31.89 5.17
N GLU A 248 19.13 32.52 4.16
CA GLU A 248 18.44 33.04 2.98
C GLU A 248 17.90 31.90 2.11
N LEU A 249 18.72 30.90 1.79
CA LEU A 249 18.30 29.70 1.05
C LEU A 249 17.20 28.93 1.78
N ASN A 250 17.26 28.81 3.11
CA ASN A 250 16.21 28.16 3.90
C ASN A 250 14.89 28.94 3.83
N ARG A 251 14.91 30.27 3.90
CA ARG A 251 13.71 31.11 3.70
C ARG A 251 13.14 31.02 2.29
N GLU A 252 13.98 30.87 1.28
CA GLU A 252 13.52 30.60 -0.10
C GLU A 252 12.90 29.21 -0.25
N LEU A 253 13.46 28.19 0.41
CA LEU A 253 12.89 26.83 0.45
C LEU A 253 11.55 26.81 1.19
N GLU A 254 11.43 27.49 2.34
CA GLU A 254 10.18 27.65 3.08
C GLU A 254 9.10 28.33 2.23
N ARG A 255 9.44 29.42 1.52
CA ARG A 255 8.53 30.09 0.57
C ARG A 255 8.11 29.16 -0.56
N ARG A 256 9.04 28.46 -1.20
CA ARG A 256 8.73 27.50 -2.27
C ARG A 256 7.87 26.34 -1.78
N GLN A 257 8.07 25.87 -0.53
CA GLN A 257 7.21 24.86 0.08
C GLN A 257 5.79 25.39 0.31
N GLN A 258 5.63 26.64 0.77
CA GLN A 258 4.32 27.29 0.92
C GLN A 258 3.64 27.51 -0.45
N GLU A 259 4.36 27.99 -1.46
CA GLU A 259 3.85 28.13 -2.84
C GLU A 259 3.44 26.77 -3.45
N LEU A 260 4.20 25.70 -3.22
CA LEU A 260 3.86 24.35 -3.67
C LEU A 260 2.65 23.79 -2.91
N GLN A 261 2.54 24.03 -1.61
CA GLN A 261 1.35 23.65 -0.82
C GLN A 261 0.09 24.38 -1.31
N GLN A 262 0.19 25.68 -1.60
CA GLN A 262 -0.90 26.46 -2.20
C GLN A 262 -1.31 25.87 -3.55
N ARG A 263 -0.36 25.70 -4.49
CA ARG A 263 -0.62 25.08 -5.80
C ARG A 263 -1.21 23.68 -5.72
N LEU A 264 -0.81 22.86 -4.74
CA LEU A 264 -1.42 21.55 -4.50
C LEU A 264 -2.86 21.66 -3.97
N SER A 265 -3.16 22.66 -3.13
CA SER A 265 -4.53 22.92 -2.66
C SER A 265 -5.44 23.53 -3.74
N ASP A 266 -4.87 24.31 -4.66
CA ASP A 266 -5.59 24.85 -5.82
C ASP A 266 -5.87 23.74 -6.84
N LEU A 267 -4.86 22.93 -7.18
CA LEU A 267 -5.00 21.76 -8.06
C LEU A 267 -6.01 20.75 -7.49
N ALA A 268 -6.05 20.55 -6.17
CA ALA A 268 -7.05 19.69 -5.52
C ALA A 268 -8.48 20.26 -5.63
N GLN A 269 -8.65 21.58 -5.51
CA GLN A 269 -9.94 22.24 -5.74
C GLN A 269 -10.38 22.14 -7.20
N ASP A 270 -9.47 22.31 -8.16
CA ASP A 270 -9.79 22.19 -9.58
C ASP A 270 -10.04 20.74 -10.01
N GLN A 271 -9.32 19.76 -9.45
CA GLN A 271 -9.68 18.34 -9.58
C GLN A 271 -11.06 18.03 -8.98
N GLN A 272 -11.43 18.67 -7.87
CA GLN A 272 -12.77 18.52 -7.29
C GLN A 272 -13.85 19.17 -8.17
N ARG A 273 -13.60 20.35 -8.76
CA ARG A 273 -14.49 20.98 -9.75
C ARG A 273 -14.67 20.11 -10.99
N LEU A 274 -13.58 19.64 -11.60
CA LEU A 274 -13.62 18.78 -12.77
C LEU A 274 -14.35 17.44 -12.50
N ARG A 275 -14.27 16.91 -11.28
CA ARG A 275 -15.10 15.77 -10.85
C ARG A 275 -16.58 16.17 -10.77
N GLN A 276 -16.91 17.27 -10.10
CA GLN A 276 -18.30 17.76 -10.00
C GLN A 276 -18.92 18.08 -11.37
N GLU A 277 -18.15 18.65 -12.30
CA GLU A 277 -18.57 18.89 -13.69
C GLU A 277 -18.74 17.59 -14.47
N ARG A 278 -17.80 16.64 -14.33
CA ARG A 278 -17.92 15.30 -14.94
C ARG A 278 -19.13 14.52 -14.39
N ASP A 279 -19.39 14.58 -13.09
CA ASP A 279 -20.52 13.91 -12.45
C ASP A 279 -21.84 14.58 -12.87
N ALA A 280 -21.87 15.91 -13.02
CA ALA A 280 -23.02 16.64 -13.55
C ALA A 280 -23.28 16.36 -15.04
N LEU A 281 -22.23 16.19 -15.85
CA LEU A 281 -22.32 15.75 -17.24
C LEU A 281 -22.81 14.29 -17.31
N ALA A 282 -22.25 13.37 -16.53
CA ALA A 282 -22.70 11.98 -16.49
C ALA A 282 -24.16 11.86 -16.02
N ALA A 283 -24.60 12.68 -15.06
CA ALA A 283 -26.01 12.76 -14.65
C ALA A 283 -26.91 13.31 -15.77
N ARG A 284 -26.43 14.28 -16.56
CA ARG A 284 -27.15 14.81 -17.73
C ARG A 284 -27.23 13.79 -18.87
N ASP A 285 -26.15 13.08 -19.14
CA ASP A 285 -26.10 12.03 -20.16
C ASP A 285 -26.97 10.83 -19.76
N SER A 286 -27.01 10.48 -18.47
CA SER A 286 -27.95 9.49 -17.93
C SER A 286 -29.41 9.95 -18.05
N ALA A 287 -29.70 11.23 -17.81
CA ALA A 287 -31.05 11.77 -17.99
C ALA A 287 -31.47 11.80 -19.48
N LEU A 288 -30.55 12.12 -20.39
CA LEU A 288 -30.78 12.05 -21.84
C LEU A 288 -30.94 10.61 -22.34
N ALA A 289 -30.20 9.65 -21.75
CA ALA A 289 -30.40 8.23 -22.01
C ALA A 289 -31.78 7.76 -21.52
N GLU A 290 -32.20 8.17 -20.31
CA GLU A 290 -33.55 7.91 -19.81
C GLU A 290 -34.65 8.52 -20.70
N GLU A 291 -34.51 9.76 -21.19
CA GLU A 291 -35.47 10.33 -22.14
C GLU A 291 -35.47 9.58 -23.48
N THR A 292 -34.29 9.20 -23.99
CA THR A 292 -34.15 8.42 -25.23
C THR A 292 -34.83 7.05 -25.12
N ASP A 293 -34.66 6.36 -23.99
CA ASP A 293 -35.31 5.07 -23.76
C ASP A 293 -36.80 5.19 -23.42
N ARG A 294 -37.25 6.31 -22.83
CA ARG A 294 -38.70 6.61 -22.71
C ARG A 294 -39.32 6.86 -24.08
N LEU A 295 -38.65 7.58 -24.98
CA LEU A 295 -39.10 7.80 -26.36
C LEU A 295 -39.13 6.48 -27.14
N ARG A 296 -38.06 5.66 -27.09
CA ARG A 296 -38.04 4.32 -27.69
C ARG A 296 -39.16 3.42 -27.17
N ARG A 297 -39.45 3.44 -25.86
CA ARG A 297 -40.58 2.70 -25.29
C ARG A 297 -41.90 3.19 -25.88
N GLN A 298 -42.12 4.50 -25.99
CA GLN A 298 -43.30 5.07 -26.66
C GLN A 298 -43.39 4.68 -28.14
N GLU A 299 -42.28 4.66 -28.88
CA GLU A 299 -42.21 4.17 -30.26
C GLU A 299 -42.59 2.68 -30.35
N THR A 300 -42.07 1.83 -29.46
CA THR A 300 -42.45 0.40 -29.41
C THR A 300 -43.89 0.18 -28.96
N GLU A 301 -44.44 1.01 -28.08
CA GLU A 301 -45.86 0.98 -27.71
C GLU A 301 -46.75 1.40 -28.88
N LEU A 302 -46.34 2.40 -29.68
CA LEU A 302 -47.05 2.81 -30.89
C LEU A 302 -47.01 1.70 -31.94
N ALA A 303 -45.83 1.13 -32.22
CA ALA A 303 -45.69 0.00 -33.14
C ALA A 303 -46.49 -1.24 -32.68
N ALA A 304 -46.54 -1.52 -31.37
CA ALA A 304 -47.37 -2.59 -30.82
C ALA A 304 -48.88 -2.30 -30.94
N ARG A 305 -49.29 -1.03 -30.78
CA ARG A 305 -50.68 -0.60 -31.03
C ARG A 305 -51.04 -0.69 -32.52
N GLU A 306 -50.13 -0.35 -33.42
CA GLU A 306 -50.32 -0.51 -34.87
C GLU A 306 -50.39 -1.99 -35.29
N ALA A 307 -49.50 -2.84 -34.76
CA ALA A 307 -49.57 -4.29 -34.96
C ALA A 307 -50.86 -4.90 -34.39
N SER A 308 -51.31 -4.45 -33.21
CA SER A 308 -52.59 -4.84 -32.62
C SER A 308 -53.79 -4.35 -33.45
N LEU A 309 -53.71 -3.16 -34.04
CA LEU A 309 -54.73 -2.64 -34.95
C LEU A 309 -54.79 -3.45 -36.25
N ALA A 310 -53.64 -3.83 -36.81
CA ALA A 310 -53.55 -4.69 -37.99
C ALA A 310 -54.09 -6.10 -37.70
N ALA A 311 -53.72 -6.70 -36.56
CA ALA A 311 -54.27 -7.98 -36.12
C ALA A 311 -55.79 -7.91 -35.92
N ALA A 312 -56.31 -6.86 -35.28
CA ALA A 312 -57.76 -6.66 -35.13
C ALA A 312 -58.47 -6.45 -36.49
N GLN A 313 -57.83 -5.80 -37.47
CA GLN A 313 -58.35 -5.70 -38.83
C GLN A 313 -58.37 -7.06 -39.54
N GLU A 314 -57.36 -7.90 -39.33
CA GLU A 314 -57.33 -9.27 -39.88
C GLU A 314 -58.35 -10.18 -39.19
N GLU A 315 -58.55 -10.06 -37.86
CA GLU A 315 -59.63 -10.76 -37.16
C GLU A 315 -61.01 -10.31 -37.63
N ILE A 316 -61.22 -9.01 -37.90
CA ILE A 316 -62.46 -8.51 -38.50
C ILE A 316 -62.65 -9.06 -39.92
N ALA A 317 -61.58 -9.23 -40.71
CA ALA A 317 -61.65 -9.87 -42.02
C ALA A 317 -62.02 -11.36 -41.90
N ARG A 318 -61.31 -12.12 -41.05
CA ARG A 318 -61.58 -13.54 -40.75
C ARG A 318 -62.98 -13.75 -40.15
N ALA A 319 -63.49 -12.81 -39.36
CA ALA A 319 -64.85 -12.85 -38.81
C ALA A 319 -65.92 -12.59 -39.89
N ARG A 320 -65.67 -11.69 -40.84
CA ARG A 320 -66.55 -11.49 -42.02
C ARG A 320 -66.57 -12.72 -42.92
N GLU A 321 -65.43 -13.36 -43.12
CA GLU A 321 -65.33 -14.60 -43.90
C GLU A 321 -66.04 -15.77 -43.20
N ARG A 322 -65.86 -15.94 -41.89
CA ARG A 322 -66.63 -16.91 -41.08
C ARG A 322 -68.13 -16.63 -41.15
N ALA A 323 -68.57 -15.38 -41.06
CA ALA A 323 -69.97 -15.02 -41.19
C ALA A 323 -70.54 -15.33 -42.60
N ALA A 324 -69.73 -15.21 -43.66
CA ALA A 324 -70.12 -15.64 -45.00
C ALA A 324 -70.24 -17.18 -45.09
N GLN A 325 -69.25 -17.91 -44.58
CA GLN A 325 -69.28 -19.39 -44.51
C GLN A 325 -70.45 -19.90 -43.65
N GLU A 326 -70.80 -19.21 -42.56
CA GLU A 326 -72.00 -19.52 -41.76
C GLU A 326 -73.29 -19.21 -42.52
N GLN A 327 -73.38 -18.12 -43.28
CA GLN A 327 -74.54 -17.88 -44.16
C GLN A 327 -74.68 -18.96 -45.24
N GLU A 328 -73.59 -19.49 -45.78
CA GLU A 328 -73.63 -20.63 -46.71
C GLU A 328 -74.02 -21.94 -46.00
N ARG A 329 -73.53 -22.19 -44.78
CA ARG A 329 -74.00 -23.31 -43.94
C ARG A 329 -75.47 -23.19 -43.59
N PHE A 330 -75.97 -21.99 -43.27
CA PHE A 330 -77.41 -21.78 -43.04
C PHE A 330 -78.21 -22.07 -44.31
N ARG A 331 -77.78 -21.62 -45.50
CA ARG A 331 -78.42 -21.99 -46.77
C ARG A 331 -78.42 -23.51 -47.01
N ALA A 332 -77.32 -24.20 -46.70
CA ALA A 332 -77.25 -25.66 -46.80
C ALA A 332 -78.21 -26.35 -45.81
N ILE A 333 -78.26 -25.88 -44.56
CA ILE A 333 -79.19 -26.36 -43.52
C ILE A 333 -80.64 -26.04 -43.88
N GLU A 334 -80.94 -24.95 -44.58
CA GLU A 334 -82.28 -24.67 -45.10
C GLU A 334 -82.67 -25.62 -46.25
N ILE A 335 -81.73 -25.95 -47.15
CA ILE A 335 -81.94 -26.97 -48.18
C ILE A 335 -82.16 -28.36 -47.55
N GLU A 336 -81.40 -28.71 -46.52
CA GLU A 336 -81.60 -29.95 -45.76
C GLU A 336 -82.90 -29.94 -44.94
N ARG A 337 -83.25 -28.82 -44.29
CA ARG A 337 -84.54 -28.64 -43.59
C ARG A 337 -85.69 -28.83 -44.56
N ASP A 338 -85.68 -28.18 -45.71
CA ASP A 338 -86.73 -28.30 -46.71
C ASP A 338 -86.79 -29.71 -47.31
N GLY A 339 -85.65 -30.38 -47.45
CA GLY A 339 -85.56 -31.79 -47.83
C GLY A 339 -86.14 -32.74 -46.76
N LEU A 340 -85.81 -32.51 -45.49
CA LEU A 340 -86.34 -33.25 -44.34
C LEU A 340 -87.83 -32.96 -44.12
N GLN A 341 -88.29 -31.74 -44.39
CA GLN A 341 -89.69 -31.33 -44.27
C GLN A 341 -90.55 -31.99 -45.37
N ARG A 342 -90.01 -32.14 -46.59
CA ARG A 342 -90.61 -32.99 -47.65
C ARG A 342 -90.68 -34.46 -47.21
N ARG A 343 -89.61 -35.01 -46.61
CA ARG A 343 -89.60 -36.37 -46.04
C ARG A 343 -90.58 -36.52 -44.87
N CYS A 344 -90.76 -35.48 -44.05
CA CYS A 344 -91.74 -35.49 -42.97
C CYS A 344 -93.17 -35.48 -43.51
N SER A 345 -93.46 -34.74 -44.59
CA SER A 345 -94.78 -34.84 -45.24
C SER A 345 -95.04 -36.22 -45.84
N THR A 346 -94.07 -36.84 -46.53
CA THR A 346 -94.27 -38.21 -47.06
C THR A 346 -94.43 -39.24 -45.93
N LEU A 347 -93.65 -39.14 -44.85
CA LEU A 347 -93.80 -40.00 -43.67
C LEU A 347 -95.11 -39.73 -42.90
N GLN A 348 -95.65 -38.51 -42.94
CA GLN A 348 -96.98 -38.21 -42.40
C GLN A 348 -98.09 -38.82 -43.26
N ASP A 349 -98.00 -38.75 -44.59
CA ASP A 349 -98.94 -39.42 -45.51
C ASP A 349 -98.90 -40.95 -45.35
N GLU A 350 -97.71 -41.54 -45.16
CA GLU A 350 -97.53 -42.96 -44.89
C GLU A 350 -98.07 -43.36 -43.51
N LEU A 351 -97.82 -42.56 -42.47
CA LEU A 351 -98.37 -42.78 -41.13
C LEU A 351 -99.91 -42.62 -41.09
N GLN A 352 -100.46 -41.73 -41.92
CA GLN A 352 -101.91 -41.55 -42.09
C GLN A 352 -102.54 -42.84 -42.65
N ARG A 353 -101.97 -43.38 -43.73
CA ARG A 353 -102.41 -44.65 -44.34
C ARG A 353 -102.27 -45.83 -43.37
N ALA A 354 -101.14 -45.94 -42.68
CA ALA A 354 -100.93 -46.99 -41.68
C ALA A 354 -101.93 -46.90 -40.51
N ARG A 355 -102.41 -45.71 -40.16
CA ARG A 355 -103.48 -45.52 -39.17
C ARG A 355 -104.85 -45.93 -39.69
N GLU A 356 -105.17 -45.62 -40.94
CA GLU A 356 -106.42 -46.06 -41.59
C GLU A 356 -106.48 -47.58 -41.74
N GLU A 357 -105.35 -48.23 -42.04
CA GLU A 357 -105.21 -49.70 -42.06
C GLU A 357 -105.32 -50.30 -40.65
N LEU A 358 -104.69 -49.68 -39.65
CA LEU A 358 -104.78 -50.13 -38.25
C LEU A 358 -106.20 -50.00 -37.67
N GLN A 359 -106.97 -48.96 -38.04
CA GLN A 359 -108.36 -48.81 -37.59
C GLN A 359 -109.25 -49.94 -38.14
N ARG A 360 -109.10 -50.34 -39.41
CA ARG A 360 -109.84 -51.49 -39.97
C ARG A 360 -109.53 -52.79 -39.23
N ALA A 361 -108.24 -53.06 -38.98
CA ALA A 361 -107.83 -54.23 -38.20
C ALA A 361 -108.31 -54.20 -36.74
N GLN A 362 -108.56 -53.02 -36.16
CA GLN A 362 -109.14 -52.88 -34.82
C GLN A 362 -110.65 -53.10 -34.80
N GLU A 363 -111.38 -52.70 -35.85
CA GLU A 363 -112.81 -52.99 -35.99
C GLU A 363 -113.04 -54.52 -36.10
N ASP A 364 -112.30 -55.21 -36.96
CA ASP A 364 -112.39 -56.68 -37.12
C ASP A 364 -112.10 -57.42 -35.79
N LEU A 365 -111.07 -57.01 -35.03
CA LEU A 365 -110.72 -57.60 -33.74
C LEU A 365 -111.74 -57.33 -32.61
N THR A 366 -112.64 -56.34 -32.77
CA THR A 366 -113.77 -56.17 -31.83
C THR A 366 -114.93 -57.12 -32.10
N ALA A 367 -115.09 -57.61 -33.33
CA ALA A 367 -116.14 -58.59 -33.66
C ALA A 367 -115.87 -59.96 -33.00
N GLU A 368 -114.65 -60.49 -33.11
CA GLU A 368 -114.31 -61.81 -32.53
C GLU A 368 -114.35 -61.82 -30.99
N ARG A 369 -114.06 -60.67 -30.36
CA ARG A 369 -113.98 -60.57 -28.89
C ARG A 369 -115.33 -60.74 -28.19
N HIS A 370 -116.44 -60.50 -28.89
CA HIS A 370 -117.79 -60.77 -28.39
C HIS A 370 -118.18 -62.26 -28.41
N GLY A 371 -117.47 -63.13 -29.15
CA GLY A 371 -117.74 -64.56 -29.17
C GLY A 371 -117.37 -65.29 -27.87
N PHE A 372 -116.17 -65.02 -27.35
CA PHE A 372 -115.58 -65.83 -26.26
C PHE A 372 -115.98 -65.46 -24.83
N GLN A 373 -116.77 -64.40 -24.62
CA GLN A 373 -117.27 -64.06 -23.27
C GLN A 373 -118.60 -64.73 -22.91
N ALA A 374 -119.28 -65.40 -23.86
CA ALA A 374 -120.58 -66.04 -23.62
C ALA A 374 -120.51 -67.44 -22.99
N GLU A 375 -119.38 -68.14 -23.08
CA GLU A 375 -119.28 -69.55 -22.66
C GLU A 375 -118.83 -69.76 -21.20
N LEU A 376 -118.22 -68.73 -20.58
CA LEU A 376 -117.57 -68.87 -19.27
C LEU A 376 -118.52 -68.76 -18.06
N GLU A 377 -119.74 -68.23 -18.24
CA GLU A 377 -120.73 -68.05 -17.16
C GLU A 377 -121.71 -69.22 -16.96
N ARG A 378 -121.60 -70.30 -17.74
CA ARG A 378 -122.56 -71.44 -17.69
C ARG A 378 -122.22 -72.59 -16.73
N ALA A 379 -121.20 -72.44 -15.87
CA ALA A 379 -120.58 -73.57 -15.16
C ALA A 379 -120.61 -73.51 -13.61
N ARG A 380 -121.33 -72.58 -12.96
CA ARG A 380 -121.38 -72.50 -11.47
C ARG A 380 -122.75 -72.12 -10.88
N ALA A 381 -123.54 -73.13 -10.51
CA ALA A 381 -124.76 -73.00 -9.68
C ALA A 381 -125.06 -74.34 -8.95
N GLY A 382 -125.61 -74.29 -7.73
CA GLY A 382 -125.91 -75.46 -6.86
C GLY A 382 -124.69 -75.97 -6.08
N GLN A 383 -124.70 -76.33 -4.77
CA GLN A 383 -125.76 -76.78 -3.84
C GLN A 383 -126.44 -78.09 -4.29
N ALA A 384 -126.59 -79.14 -3.46
CA ALA A 384 -126.26 -79.37 -2.04
C ALA A 384 -125.76 -80.84 -1.87
N GLU A 385 -125.58 -81.52 -0.72
CA GLU A 385 -125.98 -81.34 0.70
C GLU A 385 -124.85 -81.78 1.66
N SER A 386 -125.11 -81.85 2.98
CA SER A 386 -124.19 -82.37 4.01
C SER A 386 -124.94 -83.17 5.09
N ALA A 387 -124.64 -84.47 5.28
CA ALA A 387 -125.36 -85.32 6.26
C ALA A 387 -124.52 -86.41 6.96
N GLU A 388 -123.41 -86.90 6.36
CA GLU A 388 -122.54 -87.96 6.92
C GLU A 388 -121.06 -87.53 6.86
N LEU A 389 -120.49 -86.64 7.68
CA LEU A 389 -120.60 -86.39 9.12
C LEU A 389 -120.43 -87.61 10.05
N LEU A 390 -119.54 -87.38 11.03
CA LEU A 390 -119.49 -87.95 12.38
C LEU A 390 -119.10 -89.43 12.60
N ALA A 391 -119.28 -90.35 11.65
CA ALA A 391 -118.98 -91.77 11.93
C ALA A 391 -117.47 -92.17 11.91
N ARG A 392 -116.61 -91.44 11.18
CA ARG A 392 -115.22 -91.84 10.89
C ARG A 392 -114.13 -91.00 11.55
N LEU A 393 -114.49 -90.11 12.49
CA LEU A 393 -113.57 -89.11 13.03
C LEU A 393 -112.94 -89.53 14.39
N GLU A 394 -113.64 -90.33 15.19
CA GLU A 394 -113.19 -90.76 16.53
C GLU A 394 -112.07 -91.82 16.52
N GLU A 395 -111.89 -92.52 15.40
CA GLU A 395 -110.90 -93.60 15.28
C GLU A 395 -109.49 -93.05 14.99
N ALA A 396 -109.40 -91.96 14.23
CA ALA A 396 -108.14 -91.30 13.85
C ALA A 396 -107.48 -90.50 14.99
N ASP A 397 -108.22 -90.11 16.02
CA ASP A 397 -107.65 -89.36 17.16
C ASP A 397 -106.71 -90.23 18.03
N ARG A 398 -106.90 -91.56 18.06
CA ARG A 398 -106.11 -92.48 18.90
C ARG A 398 -104.68 -92.69 18.39
N GLU A 399 -104.51 -92.86 17.08
CA GLU A 399 -103.17 -93.02 16.46
C GLU A 399 -102.29 -91.76 16.64
N ARG A 400 -102.91 -90.58 16.78
CA ARG A 400 -102.20 -89.31 16.90
C ARG A 400 -101.48 -89.14 18.24
N ASP A 401 -101.94 -89.78 19.32
CA ASP A 401 -101.33 -89.62 20.64
C ASP A 401 -100.15 -90.57 20.89
N GLU A 402 -100.08 -91.74 20.23
CA GLU A 402 -98.88 -92.60 20.24
C GLU A 402 -97.70 -91.98 19.47
N LEU A 403 -97.98 -91.12 18.48
CA LEU A 403 -96.95 -90.38 17.75
C LEU A 403 -96.37 -89.20 18.55
N ARG A 404 -97.09 -88.70 19.56
CA ARG A 404 -96.66 -87.55 20.38
C ARG A 404 -95.55 -87.91 21.38
N THR A 405 -95.57 -89.12 21.95
CA THR A 405 -94.57 -89.57 22.92
C THR A 405 -93.18 -89.76 22.27
N ARG A 406 -93.12 -90.47 21.14
CA ARG A 406 -91.87 -90.65 20.37
C ARG A 406 -91.23 -89.32 19.93
N LEU A 407 -92.06 -88.33 19.59
CA LEU A 407 -91.59 -86.98 19.23
C LEU A 407 -90.97 -86.21 20.41
N GLN A 408 -91.26 -86.60 21.65
CA GLN A 408 -90.67 -86.00 22.85
C GLN A 408 -89.27 -86.54 23.15
N GLU A 409 -89.05 -87.84 22.89
CA GLU A 409 -87.75 -88.51 23.12
C GLU A 409 -86.67 -88.03 22.13
N GLU A 410 -87.03 -87.86 20.84
CA GLU A 410 -86.11 -87.27 19.84
C GLU A 410 -85.63 -85.85 20.21
N ARG A 411 -86.47 -85.05 20.86
CA ARG A 411 -86.14 -83.65 21.20
C ARG A 411 -85.02 -83.58 22.24
N GLN A 412 -85.10 -84.40 23.29
CA GLN A 412 -84.10 -84.43 24.36
C GLN A 412 -82.72 -84.87 23.85
N GLN A 413 -82.65 -85.78 22.88
CA GLN A 413 -81.38 -86.18 22.25
C GLN A 413 -80.75 -85.05 21.41
N ARG A 414 -81.56 -84.25 20.72
CA ARG A 414 -81.09 -83.12 19.90
C ARG A 414 -80.65 -81.92 20.74
N GLU A 415 -81.22 -81.71 21.91
CA GLU A 415 -80.81 -80.65 22.86
C GLU A 415 -79.43 -80.94 23.46
N LEU A 416 -79.14 -82.19 23.83
CA LEU A 416 -77.80 -82.62 24.28
C LEU A 416 -76.72 -82.35 23.22
N GLN A 417 -76.90 -82.85 21.99
CA GLN A 417 -75.95 -82.65 20.88
C GLN A 417 -75.71 -81.17 20.56
N ARG A 418 -76.72 -80.32 20.78
CA ARG A 418 -76.61 -78.88 20.59
C ARG A 418 -75.70 -78.23 21.63
N THR A 419 -75.85 -78.58 22.90
CA THR A 419 -74.96 -78.06 23.97
C THR A 419 -73.51 -78.48 23.81
N GLU A 420 -73.25 -79.70 23.30
CA GLU A 420 -71.89 -80.15 22.96
C GLU A 420 -71.29 -79.31 21.82
N GLN A 421 -72.05 -79.06 20.74
CA GLN A 421 -71.61 -78.22 19.62
C GLN A 421 -71.35 -76.77 20.04
N GLU A 422 -72.25 -76.17 20.82
CA GLU A 422 -72.11 -74.80 21.32
C GLU A 422 -70.85 -74.65 22.21
N SER A 423 -70.48 -75.68 22.99
CA SER A 423 -69.21 -75.70 23.75
C SER A 423 -67.96 -75.77 22.85
N PHE A 424 -68.00 -76.51 21.75
CA PHE A 424 -66.91 -76.62 20.79
C PHE A 424 -66.68 -75.31 20.02
N TYR A 425 -67.75 -74.62 19.62
CA TYR A 425 -67.63 -73.31 18.96
C TYR A 425 -67.08 -72.25 19.92
N ALA A 426 -67.55 -72.20 21.17
CA ALA A 426 -67.05 -71.24 22.17
C ALA A 426 -65.53 -71.41 22.45
N ALA A 427 -65.05 -72.65 22.53
CA ALA A 427 -63.62 -72.93 22.68
C ALA A 427 -62.81 -72.44 21.46
N ARG A 428 -63.33 -72.65 20.24
CA ARG A 428 -62.66 -72.26 19.00
C ARG A 428 -62.67 -70.74 18.76
N GLU A 429 -63.70 -70.03 19.22
CA GLU A 429 -63.71 -68.56 19.22
C GLU A 429 -62.67 -67.99 20.19
N ALA A 430 -62.42 -68.63 21.33
CA ALA A 430 -61.35 -68.25 22.25
C ALA A 430 -59.95 -68.41 21.61
N GLU A 431 -59.67 -69.55 20.97
CA GLU A 431 -58.40 -69.77 20.25
C GLU A 431 -58.18 -68.73 19.13
N LEU A 432 -59.23 -68.42 18.36
CA LEU A 432 -59.16 -67.41 17.29
C LEU A 432 -58.97 -65.98 17.86
N SER A 433 -59.54 -65.68 19.03
CA SER A 433 -59.32 -64.41 19.73
C SER A 433 -57.88 -64.27 20.20
N GLU A 434 -57.30 -65.32 20.78
CA GLU A 434 -55.91 -65.33 21.24
C GLU A 434 -54.92 -65.20 20.07
N GLN A 435 -55.15 -65.93 18.97
CA GLN A 435 -54.39 -65.76 17.72
C GLN A 435 -54.52 -64.34 17.16
N GLY A 436 -55.71 -63.72 17.23
CA GLY A 436 -55.94 -62.34 16.86
C GLY A 436 -55.13 -61.34 17.69
N GLN A 437 -55.02 -61.56 19.01
CA GLN A 437 -54.20 -60.74 19.91
C GLN A 437 -52.70 -60.90 19.61
N GLN A 438 -52.22 -62.12 19.39
CA GLN A 438 -50.84 -62.39 18.99
C GLN A 438 -50.48 -61.73 17.64
N LEU A 439 -51.40 -61.74 16.68
CA LEU A 439 -51.24 -61.06 15.39
C LEU A 439 -51.24 -59.52 15.53
N MET A 440 -52.03 -58.94 16.44
CA MET A 440 -51.98 -57.50 16.72
C MET A 440 -50.66 -57.08 17.39
N LEU A 441 -50.16 -57.85 18.36
CA LEU A 441 -48.85 -57.60 18.97
C LEU A 441 -47.74 -57.64 17.91
N ARG A 442 -47.71 -58.70 17.09
CA ARG A 442 -46.71 -58.87 16.04
C ARG A 442 -46.81 -57.83 14.93
N ARG A 443 -47.99 -57.27 14.70
CA ARG A 443 -48.19 -56.12 13.81
C ARG A 443 -47.62 -54.83 14.41
N ALA A 444 -47.82 -54.59 15.71
CA ALA A 444 -47.24 -53.44 16.39
C ALA A 444 -45.69 -53.50 16.47
N GLU A 445 -45.13 -54.71 16.61
CA GLU A 445 -43.68 -54.96 16.46
C GLU A 445 -43.19 -54.59 15.05
N LEU A 446 -43.86 -55.09 14.01
CA LEU A 446 -43.51 -54.76 12.62
C LEU A 446 -43.69 -53.27 12.29
N ASP A 447 -44.71 -52.61 12.83
CA ASP A 447 -44.93 -51.17 12.65
C ASP A 447 -43.89 -50.32 13.42
N THR A 448 -43.31 -50.82 14.51
CA THR A 448 -42.19 -50.15 15.21
C THR A 448 -40.83 -50.42 14.55
N ASP A 449 -40.56 -51.62 14.05
CA ASP A 449 -39.34 -51.90 13.27
C ASP A 449 -39.37 -51.20 11.92
N ARG A 450 -40.55 -51.06 11.29
CA ARG A 450 -40.74 -50.22 10.11
C ARG A 450 -40.38 -48.76 10.37
N ARG A 451 -40.81 -48.18 11.50
CA ARG A 451 -40.44 -46.80 11.86
C ARG A 451 -38.94 -46.63 12.04
N LYS A 452 -38.26 -47.56 12.72
CA LYS A 452 -36.78 -47.55 12.84
C LYS A 452 -36.11 -47.58 11.47
N LEU A 453 -36.59 -48.40 10.54
CA LEU A 453 -36.06 -48.47 9.17
C LEU A 453 -36.37 -47.22 8.32
N GLU A 454 -37.47 -46.51 8.61
CA GLU A 454 -37.79 -45.22 8.00
C GLU A 454 -36.94 -44.08 8.61
N GLU A 455 -36.65 -44.12 9.92
CA GLU A 455 -35.71 -43.24 10.63
C GLU A 455 -34.26 -43.44 10.17
N ASP A 456 -33.78 -44.69 10.10
CA ASP A 456 -32.43 -45.04 9.61
C ASP A 456 -32.25 -44.66 8.13
N ARG A 457 -33.30 -44.75 7.31
CA ARG A 457 -33.28 -44.24 5.93
C ARG A 457 -33.15 -42.71 5.90
N ALA A 458 -34.00 -41.99 6.62
CA ALA A 458 -33.93 -40.54 6.69
C ALA A 458 -32.55 -40.06 7.17
N ARG A 459 -31.94 -40.78 8.11
CA ARG A 459 -30.58 -40.56 8.57
C ARG A 459 -29.53 -40.82 7.50
N LEU A 460 -29.57 -41.98 6.82
CA LEU A 460 -28.63 -42.32 5.75
C LEU A 460 -28.73 -41.39 4.54
N ASP A 461 -29.93 -40.93 4.19
CA ASP A 461 -30.11 -39.95 3.12
C ASP A 461 -29.65 -38.55 3.55
N GLY A 462 -29.79 -38.17 4.83
CA GLY A 462 -29.14 -36.98 5.39
C GLY A 462 -27.61 -37.05 5.41
N GLU A 463 -27.04 -38.20 5.77
CA GLU A 463 -25.58 -38.44 5.72
C GLU A 463 -25.06 -38.42 4.27
N ARG A 464 -25.84 -38.92 3.30
CA ARG A 464 -25.55 -38.78 1.87
C ARG A 464 -25.63 -37.35 1.36
N GLN A 465 -26.61 -36.58 1.83
CA GLN A 465 -26.74 -35.16 1.48
C GLN A 465 -25.49 -34.41 1.96
N ALA A 466 -25.11 -34.56 3.23
CA ALA A 466 -23.88 -33.96 3.78
C ALA A 466 -22.59 -34.41 3.05
N LEU A 467 -22.51 -35.66 2.58
CA LEU A 467 -21.41 -36.14 1.74
C LEU A 467 -21.43 -35.56 0.31
N SER A 468 -22.61 -35.25 -0.24
CA SER A 468 -22.74 -34.52 -1.51
C SER A 468 -22.35 -33.06 -1.35
N ASP A 469 -22.80 -32.42 -0.28
CA ASP A 469 -22.54 -31.01 0.02
C ASP A 469 -21.04 -30.78 0.26
N THR A 470 -20.40 -31.57 1.13
CA THR A 470 -18.95 -31.53 1.36
C THR A 470 -18.13 -31.89 0.11
N ARG A 471 -18.62 -32.78 -0.76
CA ARG A 471 -18.01 -33.02 -2.07
C ARG A 471 -18.09 -31.77 -2.96
N SER A 472 -19.23 -31.07 -2.97
CA SER A 472 -19.37 -29.81 -3.72
C SER A 472 -18.47 -28.69 -3.18
N GLU A 473 -18.26 -28.61 -1.85
CA GLU A 473 -17.27 -27.71 -1.25
C GLU A 473 -15.84 -28.04 -1.70
N ILE A 474 -15.47 -29.33 -1.71
CA ILE A 474 -14.15 -29.79 -2.18
C ILE A 474 -13.98 -29.49 -3.67
N GLU A 475 -15.00 -29.69 -4.50
CA GLU A 475 -14.96 -29.34 -5.92
C GLU A 475 -14.91 -27.81 -6.15
N SER A 476 -15.53 -26.99 -5.30
CA SER A 476 -15.38 -25.52 -5.32
C SER A 476 -13.96 -25.10 -4.95
N ARG A 477 -13.46 -25.54 -3.78
CA ARG A 477 -12.09 -25.25 -3.31
C ARG A 477 -11.02 -25.74 -4.29
N SER A 478 -11.28 -26.83 -5.01
CA SER A 478 -10.38 -27.32 -6.06
C SER A 478 -10.33 -26.39 -7.28
N ARG A 479 -11.44 -25.74 -7.63
CA ARG A 479 -11.51 -24.71 -8.70
C ARG A 479 -10.88 -23.39 -8.23
N GLU A 480 -11.15 -22.98 -6.99
CA GLU A 480 -10.52 -21.82 -6.35
C GLU A 480 -8.98 -21.97 -6.32
N LEU A 481 -8.48 -23.13 -5.92
CA LEU A 481 -7.05 -23.45 -5.95
C LEU A 481 -6.47 -23.48 -7.37
N ALA A 482 -7.19 -24.01 -8.36
CA ALA A 482 -6.75 -23.97 -9.76
C ALA A 482 -6.64 -22.53 -10.30
N VAL A 483 -7.62 -21.67 -10.00
CA VAL A 483 -7.59 -20.24 -10.35
C VAL A 483 -6.46 -19.51 -9.63
N LEU A 484 -6.18 -19.84 -8.36
CA LEU A 484 -5.03 -19.30 -7.63
C LEU A 484 -3.70 -19.78 -8.21
N GLU A 485 -3.58 -21.03 -8.65
CA GLU A 485 -2.38 -21.49 -9.37
C GLU A 485 -2.18 -20.78 -10.71
N GLU A 486 -3.25 -20.54 -11.48
CA GLU A 486 -3.18 -19.78 -12.74
C GLU A 486 -2.83 -18.31 -12.49
N GLY A 487 -3.40 -17.69 -11.44
CA GLY A 487 -3.01 -16.36 -10.98
C GLY A 487 -1.53 -16.28 -10.61
N LEU A 488 -1.03 -17.21 -9.79
CA LEU A 488 0.38 -17.30 -9.40
C LEU A 488 1.32 -17.62 -10.59
N ARG A 489 0.85 -18.34 -11.62
CA ARG A 489 1.58 -18.51 -12.89
C ARG A 489 1.62 -17.19 -13.68
N ALA A 490 0.52 -16.46 -13.75
CA ALA A 490 0.44 -15.17 -14.44
C ALA A 490 1.28 -14.08 -13.75
N GLU A 491 1.29 -14.03 -12.42
CA GLU A 491 2.15 -13.15 -11.63
C GLU A 491 3.63 -13.46 -11.84
N ARG A 492 4.04 -14.74 -11.79
CA ARG A 492 5.44 -15.12 -12.10
C ARG A 492 5.84 -14.71 -13.51
N ALA A 493 4.96 -14.95 -14.49
CA ALA A 493 5.17 -14.50 -15.85
C ALA A 493 5.13 -12.96 -16.02
N ALA A 494 4.55 -12.21 -15.08
CA ALA A 494 4.66 -10.74 -15.02
C ALA A 494 6.00 -10.32 -14.42
N VAL A 495 6.38 -10.87 -13.26
CA VAL A 495 7.68 -10.62 -12.61
C VAL A 495 8.87 -10.95 -13.54
N ASP A 496 8.80 -12.02 -14.33
CA ASP A 496 9.85 -12.35 -15.30
C ASP A 496 9.92 -11.33 -16.47
N ARG A 497 8.78 -10.73 -16.87
CA ARG A 497 8.74 -9.63 -17.86
C ARG A 497 9.26 -8.32 -17.29
N ASP A 498 8.85 -7.97 -16.07
CA ASP A 498 9.33 -6.75 -15.38
C ASP A 498 10.84 -6.87 -15.11
N ARG A 499 11.33 -8.06 -14.78
CA ARG A 499 12.76 -8.36 -14.64
C ARG A 499 13.53 -8.18 -15.95
N ALA A 500 13.00 -8.65 -17.08
CA ALA A 500 13.58 -8.41 -18.39
C ALA A 500 13.61 -6.90 -18.72
N ALA A 501 12.51 -6.18 -18.46
CA ALA A 501 12.44 -4.72 -18.66
C ALA A 501 13.43 -3.94 -17.76
N ILE A 502 13.71 -4.42 -16.55
CA ILE A 502 14.75 -3.87 -15.65
C ILE A 502 16.17 -4.17 -16.18
N GLU A 503 16.39 -5.33 -16.81
CA GLU A 503 17.66 -5.65 -17.46
C GLU A 503 17.91 -4.82 -18.72
N ASP A 504 16.88 -4.57 -19.54
CA ASP A 504 16.97 -3.66 -20.69
C ASP A 504 17.11 -2.19 -20.24
N GLY A 505 16.34 -1.74 -19.25
CA GLY A 505 16.50 -0.41 -18.65
C GLY A 505 17.90 -0.19 -18.05
N ARG A 506 18.56 -1.25 -17.55
CA ARG A 506 19.98 -1.20 -17.17
C ARG A 506 20.91 -1.05 -18.38
N ARG A 507 20.68 -1.77 -19.47
CA ARG A 507 21.46 -1.63 -20.72
C ARG A 507 21.34 -0.22 -21.29
N ASP A 508 20.15 0.38 -21.23
CA ASP A 508 19.91 1.75 -21.72
C ASP A 508 20.52 2.82 -20.81
N LEU A 509 20.49 2.62 -19.49
CA LEU A 509 21.21 3.48 -18.53
C LEU A 509 22.73 3.37 -18.71
N GLU A 510 23.26 2.17 -18.99
CA GLU A 510 24.70 1.95 -19.20
C GLU A 510 25.16 2.53 -20.54
N GLN A 511 24.36 2.40 -21.61
CA GLN A 511 24.57 3.15 -22.87
C GLN A 511 24.49 4.66 -22.67
N SER A 512 23.51 5.15 -21.89
CA SER A 512 23.35 6.58 -21.61
C SER A 512 24.54 7.12 -20.82
N ARG A 513 25.06 6.34 -19.87
CA ARG A 513 26.31 6.63 -19.15
C ARG A 513 27.50 6.67 -20.10
N GLN A 514 27.67 5.70 -20.98
CA GLN A 514 28.75 5.70 -21.99
C GLN A 514 28.67 6.92 -22.93
N ARG A 515 27.46 7.33 -23.33
CA ARG A 515 27.24 8.57 -24.11
C ARG A 515 27.59 9.83 -23.31
N LEU A 516 27.30 9.87 -22.00
CA LEU A 516 27.68 10.99 -21.13
C LEU A 516 29.19 11.03 -20.86
N GLU A 517 29.84 9.88 -20.68
CA GLU A 517 31.31 9.78 -20.53
C GLU A 517 32.04 10.16 -21.82
N ALA A 518 31.51 9.76 -22.99
CA ALA A 518 32.01 10.22 -24.30
C ALA A 518 31.83 11.73 -24.48
N ARG A 519 30.64 12.27 -24.17
CA ARG A 519 30.35 13.70 -24.29
C ARG A 519 31.13 14.56 -23.28
N ALA A 520 31.48 14.00 -22.12
CA ALA A 520 32.40 14.64 -21.17
C ALA A 520 33.82 14.74 -21.76
N GLN A 521 34.33 13.70 -22.43
CA GLN A 521 35.61 13.76 -23.14
C GLN A 521 35.58 14.69 -24.35
N GLU A 522 34.43 14.84 -25.01
CA GLU A 522 34.25 15.85 -26.08
C GLU A 522 34.32 17.27 -25.49
N LEU A 523 33.58 17.56 -24.41
CA LEU A 523 33.62 18.85 -23.72
C LEU A 523 35.01 19.16 -23.11
N GLU A 524 35.74 18.15 -22.66
CA GLU A 524 37.12 18.28 -22.15
C GLU A 524 38.08 18.65 -23.29
N ARG A 525 37.93 18.06 -24.48
CA ARG A 525 38.68 18.46 -25.70
C ARG A 525 38.28 19.85 -26.19
N GLU A 526 36.98 20.19 -26.17
CA GLU A 526 36.51 21.53 -26.50
C GLU A 526 37.04 22.59 -25.52
N ALA A 527 37.19 22.24 -24.24
CA ALA A 527 37.83 23.08 -23.23
C ALA A 527 39.35 23.22 -23.44
N GLU A 528 40.05 22.14 -23.82
CA GLU A 528 41.46 22.22 -24.23
C GLU A 528 41.65 23.11 -25.48
N ASP A 529 40.80 22.97 -26.50
CA ASP A 529 40.87 23.77 -27.72
C ASP A 529 40.41 25.22 -27.50
N LEU A 530 39.48 25.47 -26.56
CA LEU A 530 39.18 26.83 -26.09
C LEU A 530 40.35 27.44 -25.30
N ALA A 531 41.05 26.66 -24.47
CA ALA A 531 42.24 27.13 -23.77
C ALA A 531 43.39 27.43 -24.75
N ARG A 532 43.61 26.58 -25.77
CA ARG A 532 44.54 26.84 -26.87
C ARG A 532 44.18 28.13 -27.61
N ARG A 533 42.92 28.28 -28.03
CA ARG A 533 42.42 29.50 -28.67
C ARG A 533 42.54 30.74 -27.78
N HIS A 534 42.39 30.59 -26.46
CA HIS A 534 42.68 31.69 -25.54
C HIS A 534 44.16 32.05 -25.55
N THR A 535 45.09 31.08 -25.45
CA THR A 535 46.53 31.38 -25.55
C THR A 535 46.94 31.93 -26.92
N GLU A 536 46.26 31.54 -28.00
CA GLU A 536 46.43 32.13 -29.34
C GLU A 536 45.88 33.55 -29.41
N LEU A 537 44.72 33.83 -28.79
CA LEU A 537 44.15 35.17 -28.68
C LEU A 537 45.00 36.09 -27.79
N ASP A 538 45.58 35.58 -26.71
CA ASP A 538 46.50 36.32 -25.83
C ASP A 538 47.84 36.60 -26.55
N ALA A 539 48.32 35.66 -27.36
CA ALA A 539 49.46 35.85 -28.27
C ALA A 539 49.15 36.87 -29.39
N LEU A 540 47.92 36.90 -29.91
CA LEU A 540 47.46 37.90 -30.87
C LEU A 540 47.18 39.26 -30.21
N GLN A 541 46.76 39.31 -28.95
CA GLN A 541 46.64 40.55 -28.18
C GLN A 541 48.01 41.15 -27.86
N THR A 542 48.96 40.36 -27.35
CA THR A 542 50.33 40.84 -27.16
C THR A 542 51.02 41.18 -28.48
N GLY A 543 50.74 40.44 -29.56
CA GLY A 543 51.15 40.76 -30.92
C GLY A 543 50.57 42.08 -31.45
N THR A 544 49.28 42.34 -31.22
CA THR A 544 48.63 43.60 -31.64
C THR A 544 48.95 44.78 -30.72
N GLU A 545 49.23 44.55 -29.43
CA GLU A 545 49.82 45.56 -28.55
C GLU A 545 51.22 45.95 -29.02
N ASN A 546 52.06 44.98 -29.40
CA ASN A 546 53.39 45.26 -29.94
C ASN A 546 53.29 45.95 -31.29
N ALA A 547 52.40 45.53 -32.19
CA ALA A 547 52.11 46.25 -33.42
C ALA A 547 51.53 47.66 -33.16
N MET A 548 50.78 47.89 -32.08
CA MET A 548 50.34 49.24 -31.66
C MET A 548 51.45 50.07 -31.03
N ARG A 549 52.42 49.46 -30.34
CA ARG A 549 53.66 50.11 -29.86
C ARG A 549 54.54 50.50 -31.06
N GLU A 550 54.73 49.61 -32.02
CA GLU A 550 55.45 49.88 -33.27
C GLU A 550 54.72 50.91 -34.12
N ALA A 551 53.42 50.80 -34.35
CA ALA A 551 52.63 51.80 -35.06
C ALA A 551 52.58 53.15 -34.32
N ARG A 552 52.76 53.17 -33.00
CA ARG A 552 52.95 54.39 -32.22
C ARG A 552 54.34 54.98 -32.43
N CYS A 553 55.41 54.19 -32.35
CA CYS A 553 56.76 54.65 -32.69
C CYS A 553 56.81 55.19 -34.12
N LEU A 554 56.31 54.44 -35.10
CA LEU A 554 56.18 54.86 -36.50
C LEU A 554 55.29 56.11 -36.68
N ARG A 555 54.39 56.41 -35.75
CA ARG A 555 53.56 57.63 -35.75
C ARG A 555 54.26 58.82 -35.08
N GLU A 556 55.10 58.57 -34.09
CA GLU A 556 55.99 59.56 -33.47
C GLU A 556 57.15 59.89 -34.45
N ASP A 557 57.69 58.89 -35.15
CA ASP A 557 58.60 59.04 -36.30
C ASP A 557 57.92 59.74 -37.48
N ALA A 558 56.67 59.40 -37.81
CA ALA A 558 55.91 60.12 -38.84
C ALA A 558 55.58 61.56 -38.42
N GLN A 559 55.49 61.86 -37.12
CA GLN A 559 55.37 63.24 -36.62
C GLN A 559 56.71 63.99 -36.70
N ALA A 560 57.84 63.33 -36.45
CA ALA A 560 59.17 63.89 -36.71
C ALA A 560 59.37 64.14 -38.22
N LEU A 561 59.01 63.19 -39.09
CA LEU A 561 59.01 63.34 -40.54
C LEU A 561 57.99 64.39 -41.02
N GLN A 562 56.87 64.61 -40.31
CA GLN A 562 55.96 65.73 -40.59
C GLN A 562 56.54 67.07 -40.15
N ALA A 563 57.37 67.13 -39.11
CA ALA A 563 58.12 68.34 -38.76
C ALA A 563 59.24 68.63 -39.78
N GLU A 564 59.96 67.60 -40.25
CA GLU A 564 60.91 67.72 -41.37
C GLU A 564 60.23 68.08 -42.70
N LEU A 565 59.05 67.52 -42.97
CA LEU A 565 58.23 67.89 -44.12
C LEU A 565 57.71 69.32 -44.00
N ALA A 566 57.26 69.78 -42.82
CA ALA A 566 56.86 71.18 -42.62
C ALA A 566 58.05 72.15 -42.79
N ALA A 567 59.26 71.77 -42.38
CA ALA A 567 60.47 72.53 -42.66
C ALA A 567 60.81 72.53 -44.16
N ARG A 568 60.72 71.37 -44.83
CA ARG A 568 60.84 71.25 -46.29
C ARG A 568 59.71 71.95 -47.05
N GLU A 569 58.53 72.12 -46.47
CA GLU A 569 57.43 72.88 -47.06
C GLU A 569 57.69 74.39 -46.97
N GLN A 570 58.37 74.89 -45.93
CA GLN A 570 58.85 76.27 -45.93
C GLN A 570 59.98 76.48 -46.94
N GLU A 571 60.87 75.49 -47.10
CA GLU A 571 61.93 75.53 -48.12
C GLU A 571 61.37 75.37 -49.55
N LEU A 572 60.33 74.55 -49.73
CA LEU A 572 59.60 74.40 -50.98
C LEU A 572 58.76 75.63 -51.29
N ARG A 573 58.09 76.27 -50.31
CA ARG A 573 57.33 77.52 -50.57
C ARG A 573 58.21 78.64 -51.10
N ARG A 574 59.46 78.77 -50.61
CA ARG A 574 60.45 79.67 -51.23
C ARG A 574 60.76 79.28 -52.69
N ARG A 575 60.88 77.97 -52.97
CA ARG A 575 61.02 77.48 -54.34
C ARG A 575 59.74 77.58 -55.17
N GLU A 576 58.55 77.66 -54.56
CA GLU A 576 57.26 77.88 -55.23
C GLU A 576 57.01 79.37 -55.50
N GLU A 577 57.63 80.27 -54.75
CA GLU A 577 57.79 81.68 -55.10
C GLU A 577 58.75 81.80 -56.30
N GLU A 578 59.94 81.19 -56.24
CA GLU A 578 60.91 81.16 -57.37
C GLU A 578 60.35 80.45 -58.63
N LEU A 579 59.55 79.40 -58.47
CA LEU A 579 58.81 78.73 -59.55
C LEU A 579 57.48 79.43 -59.87
N GLY A 580 57.04 80.40 -59.08
CA GLY A 580 55.89 81.26 -59.34
C GLY A 580 56.22 82.23 -60.48
N ASP A 581 57.34 82.93 -60.35
CA ASP A 581 57.94 83.74 -61.42
C ASP A 581 58.17 82.90 -62.70
N GLY A 582 58.59 81.64 -62.54
CA GLY A 582 58.71 80.68 -63.64
C GLY A 582 57.38 80.17 -64.22
N ARG A 583 56.30 80.16 -63.42
CA ARG A 583 54.95 79.76 -63.85
C ARG A 583 54.23 80.88 -64.60
N GLU A 584 54.43 82.15 -64.27
CA GLU A 584 53.88 83.26 -65.07
C GLU A 584 54.45 83.26 -66.51
N ALA A 585 55.73 82.91 -66.67
CA ALA A 585 56.34 82.70 -67.97
C ALA A 585 55.73 81.49 -68.71
N LEU A 586 55.59 80.34 -68.04
CA LEU A 586 54.97 79.14 -68.63
C LEU A 586 53.45 79.29 -68.88
N GLU A 587 52.75 80.18 -68.19
CA GLU A 587 51.35 80.49 -68.47
C GLU A 587 51.17 81.31 -69.75
N ALA A 588 52.17 82.09 -70.17
CA ALA A 588 52.16 82.70 -71.49
C ALA A 588 52.23 81.61 -72.59
N ASP A 589 53.23 80.72 -72.52
CA ASP A 589 53.38 79.58 -73.43
C ASP A 589 52.14 78.66 -73.42
N ARG A 590 51.53 78.46 -72.24
CA ARG A 590 50.32 77.64 -72.09
C ARG A 590 49.11 78.23 -72.80
N ARG A 591 48.93 79.56 -72.82
CA ARG A 591 47.80 80.20 -73.51
C ARG A 591 47.89 80.05 -75.02
N ASP A 592 49.10 80.11 -75.59
CA ASP A 592 49.38 79.79 -77.00
C ASP A 592 49.12 78.30 -77.32
N LEU A 593 49.40 77.39 -76.38
CA LEU A 593 49.07 75.97 -76.52
C LEU A 593 47.57 75.67 -76.34
N GLU A 594 46.86 76.38 -75.47
CA GLU A 594 45.43 76.20 -75.25
C GLU A 594 44.58 76.72 -76.43
N GLN A 595 45.03 77.75 -77.16
CA GLN A 595 44.45 78.08 -78.47
C GLN A 595 44.53 76.89 -79.44
N ARG A 596 45.73 76.34 -79.66
CA ARG A 596 45.94 75.16 -80.53
C ARG A 596 45.18 73.93 -80.06
N ARG A 597 44.99 73.78 -78.74
CA ARG A 597 44.19 72.70 -78.17
C ARG A 597 42.70 72.86 -78.48
N SER A 598 42.16 74.09 -78.45
CA SER A 598 40.76 74.35 -78.79
C SER A 598 40.43 74.08 -80.26
N GLU A 599 41.42 74.24 -81.16
CA GLU A 599 41.35 73.84 -82.58
C GLU A 599 41.36 72.32 -82.74
N LEU A 600 42.23 71.61 -82.01
CA LEU A 600 42.26 70.14 -81.97
C LEU A 600 40.98 69.54 -81.38
N GLU A 601 40.45 70.10 -80.29
CA GLU A 601 39.22 69.60 -79.65
C GLU A 601 37.98 69.72 -80.55
N HIS A 602 37.96 70.65 -81.53
CA HIS A 602 36.91 70.66 -82.56
C HIS A 602 37.08 69.50 -83.56
N ALA A 603 38.30 69.21 -83.99
CA ALA A 603 38.59 68.07 -84.85
C ALA A 603 38.34 66.71 -84.16
N GLU A 604 38.61 66.62 -82.85
CA GLU A 604 38.32 65.41 -82.06
C GLU A 604 36.80 65.18 -81.91
N ARG A 605 35.99 66.23 -81.68
CA ARG A 605 34.52 66.12 -81.59
C ARG A 605 33.87 65.63 -82.90
N ASP A 606 34.36 66.09 -84.05
CA ASP A 606 33.91 65.61 -85.37
C ASP A 606 34.29 64.14 -85.65
N LEU A 607 35.35 63.63 -85.00
CA LEU A 607 35.73 62.22 -85.05
C LEU A 607 34.95 61.38 -84.03
N GLU A 608 34.70 61.90 -82.83
CA GLU A 608 33.92 61.24 -81.77
C GLU A 608 32.48 60.96 -82.21
N LEU A 609 31.83 61.92 -82.89
CA LEU A 609 30.49 61.75 -83.45
C LEU A 609 30.44 60.60 -84.46
N ARG A 610 31.41 60.53 -85.37
CA ARG A 610 31.54 59.41 -86.34
C ARG A 610 31.85 58.08 -85.65
N ARG A 611 32.56 58.10 -84.53
CA ARG A 611 32.86 56.90 -83.73
C ARG A 611 31.59 56.30 -83.12
N GLN A 612 30.72 57.16 -82.57
CA GLN A 612 29.42 56.77 -82.00
C GLN A 612 28.44 56.22 -83.07
N GLU A 613 28.57 56.65 -84.33
CA GLU A 613 27.83 56.06 -85.45
C GLU A 613 28.32 54.63 -85.79
N PHE A 614 29.63 54.37 -85.75
CA PHE A 614 30.19 53.04 -85.96
C PHE A 614 29.89 52.09 -84.79
N GLU A 615 30.03 52.53 -83.53
CA GLU A 615 29.77 51.71 -82.35
C GLU A 615 28.29 51.25 -82.25
N ARG A 616 27.35 52.05 -82.79
CA ARG A 616 25.95 51.63 -82.97
C ARG A 616 25.81 50.48 -83.96
N LEU A 617 26.52 50.51 -85.09
CA LEU A 617 26.44 49.48 -86.13
C LEU A 617 27.04 48.14 -85.67
N ASP A 618 28.18 48.16 -84.97
CA ASP A 618 28.76 46.96 -84.37
C ASP A 618 27.85 46.37 -83.26
N GLY A 619 27.23 47.22 -82.44
CA GLY A 619 26.26 46.82 -81.43
C GLY A 619 25.00 46.15 -82.00
N GLU A 620 24.58 46.52 -83.20
CA GLU A 620 23.45 45.88 -83.91
C GLU A 620 23.81 44.58 -84.63
N LEU A 621 25.06 44.43 -85.07
CA LEU A 621 25.54 43.19 -85.69
C LEU A 621 25.81 42.10 -84.64
N ALA A 622 26.43 42.44 -83.51
CA ALA A 622 26.73 41.49 -82.44
C ALA A 622 25.47 40.81 -81.89
N ARG A 623 24.40 41.58 -81.63
CA ARG A 623 23.11 41.07 -81.12
C ARG A 623 22.43 40.09 -82.10
N LYS A 624 22.52 40.37 -83.41
CA LYS A 624 21.92 39.51 -84.45
C LYS A 624 22.65 38.18 -84.62
N LEU A 625 23.89 38.05 -84.15
CA LEU A 625 24.64 36.80 -84.15
C LEU A 625 24.27 35.93 -82.93
N THR A 626 24.24 36.50 -81.73
CA THR A 626 23.88 35.78 -80.49
C THR A 626 22.43 35.26 -80.50
N ASP A 627 21.50 36.03 -81.07
CA ASP A 627 20.08 35.67 -81.18
C ASP A 627 19.81 34.50 -82.15
N ALA A 628 20.79 34.13 -82.98
CA ALA A 628 20.71 32.99 -83.89
C ALA A 628 21.24 31.70 -83.23
N GLU A 629 22.35 31.80 -82.50
CA GLU A 629 23.01 30.63 -81.88
C GLU A 629 22.21 30.07 -80.68
N VAL A 630 21.66 30.94 -79.82
CA VAL A 630 20.82 30.51 -78.68
C VAL A 630 19.57 29.78 -79.15
N ARG A 631 18.86 30.32 -80.16
CA ARG A 631 17.67 29.68 -80.74
C ARG A 631 17.96 28.33 -81.39
N SER A 632 19.19 28.08 -81.83
CA SER A 632 19.61 26.76 -82.34
C SER A 632 19.78 25.72 -81.23
N ALA A 633 20.18 26.13 -80.02
CA ALA A 633 20.42 25.23 -78.90
C ALA A 633 19.12 24.82 -78.19
N ASP A 634 18.21 25.76 -77.96
CA ASP A 634 17.01 25.51 -77.15
C ASP A 634 15.94 24.69 -77.90
N LEU A 635 15.83 24.86 -79.23
CA LEU A 635 14.98 23.98 -80.07
C LEU A 635 15.43 22.51 -80.03
N SER A 636 16.73 22.24 -79.83
CA SER A 636 17.23 20.87 -79.67
C SER A 636 16.89 20.25 -78.32
N ARG A 637 16.76 21.06 -77.26
CA ARG A 637 16.39 20.59 -75.91
C ARG A 637 14.90 20.28 -75.80
N GLN A 638 14.07 21.14 -76.39
CA GLN A 638 12.61 20.94 -76.40
C GLN A 638 12.20 19.66 -77.16
N ALA A 639 12.97 19.23 -78.15
CA ALA A 639 12.76 17.93 -78.80
C ALA A 639 12.99 16.75 -77.83
N ASP A 640 14.15 16.70 -77.17
CA ASP A 640 14.52 15.65 -76.21
C ASP A 640 13.63 15.58 -74.96
N GLU A 641 12.95 16.67 -74.59
CA GLU A 641 12.03 16.72 -73.45
C GLU A 641 10.62 16.26 -73.84
N LEU A 642 10.14 16.62 -75.04
CA LEU A 642 8.86 16.11 -75.56
C LEU A 642 8.90 14.60 -75.83
N GLU A 643 10.04 14.05 -76.29
CA GLU A 643 10.18 12.59 -76.46
C GLU A 643 10.12 11.84 -75.11
N LYS A 644 10.73 12.38 -74.05
CA LYS A 644 10.63 11.80 -72.70
C LYS A 644 9.20 11.85 -72.16
N GLN A 645 8.51 12.98 -72.32
CA GLN A 645 7.11 13.12 -71.90
C GLN A 645 6.19 12.16 -72.66
N ALA A 646 6.40 11.94 -73.96
CA ALA A 646 5.67 10.95 -74.74
C ALA A 646 5.87 9.51 -74.21
N ILE A 647 7.09 9.16 -73.79
CA ILE A 647 7.41 7.85 -73.20
C ILE A 647 6.75 7.66 -71.82
N GLU A 648 6.62 8.70 -71.02
CA GLU A 648 5.93 8.61 -69.72
C GLU A 648 4.40 8.57 -69.87
N ILE A 649 3.84 9.36 -70.78
CA ILE A 649 2.42 9.26 -71.15
C ILE A 649 2.11 7.83 -71.65
N GLY A 650 2.95 7.25 -72.50
CA GLY A 650 2.80 5.86 -72.96
C GLY A 650 2.74 4.83 -71.82
N LYS A 651 3.58 4.98 -70.77
CA LYS A 651 3.55 4.10 -69.58
C LYS A 651 2.26 4.26 -68.78
N THR A 652 1.73 5.48 -68.65
CA THR A 652 0.43 5.68 -67.97
C THR A 652 -0.74 5.06 -68.74
N GLN A 653 -0.69 5.09 -70.09
CA GLN A 653 -1.71 4.46 -70.94
C GLN A 653 -1.70 2.93 -70.86
N THR A 654 -0.53 2.28 -70.80
CA THR A 654 -0.48 0.81 -70.57
C THR A 654 -1.00 0.43 -69.19
N ALA A 655 -0.67 1.21 -68.15
CA ALA A 655 -1.18 0.98 -66.79
C ALA A 655 -2.70 1.20 -66.69
N LEU A 656 -3.29 2.09 -67.51
CA LEU A 656 -4.74 2.27 -67.60
C LEU A 656 -5.41 1.04 -68.24
N ALA A 657 -4.89 0.59 -69.39
CA ALA A 657 -5.46 -0.54 -70.15
C ALA A 657 -5.40 -1.88 -69.39
N GLU A 658 -4.39 -2.10 -68.55
CA GLU A 658 -4.33 -3.26 -67.64
C GLU A 658 -5.40 -3.17 -66.54
N ARG A 659 -5.67 -1.95 -66.04
CA ARG A 659 -6.70 -1.69 -65.02
C ARG A 659 -8.11 -1.83 -65.57
N GLU A 660 -8.35 -1.43 -66.82
CA GLU A 660 -9.60 -1.63 -67.55
C GLU A 660 -9.89 -3.12 -67.77
N ARG A 661 -8.88 -3.91 -68.17
CA ARG A 661 -9.03 -5.38 -68.30
C ARG A 661 -9.38 -6.06 -66.99
N ALA A 662 -8.70 -5.70 -65.90
CA ALA A 662 -9.01 -6.22 -64.57
C ALA A 662 -10.46 -5.87 -64.13
N LEU A 663 -10.96 -4.69 -64.51
CA LEU A 663 -12.34 -4.28 -64.26
C LEU A 663 -13.37 -5.01 -65.14
N GLU A 664 -13.04 -5.34 -66.39
CA GLU A 664 -13.88 -6.22 -67.22
C GLU A 664 -13.93 -7.65 -66.66
N GLU A 665 -12.80 -8.21 -66.24
CA GLU A 665 -12.74 -9.55 -65.65
C GLU A 665 -13.52 -9.61 -64.32
N ALA A 666 -13.38 -8.60 -63.46
CA ALA A 666 -14.19 -8.47 -62.24
C ALA A 666 -15.70 -8.34 -62.54
N ARG A 667 -16.09 -7.61 -63.60
CA ARG A 667 -17.49 -7.52 -64.04
C ARG A 667 -18.02 -8.86 -64.59
N ARG A 668 -17.20 -9.63 -65.30
CA ARG A 668 -17.55 -10.99 -65.77
C ARG A 668 -17.67 -11.97 -64.60
N GLU A 669 -16.77 -11.93 -63.61
CA GLU A 669 -16.90 -12.69 -62.37
C GLU A 669 -18.19 -12.35 -61.61
N LEU A 670 -18.52 -11.07 -61.47
CA LEU A 670 -19.73 -10.63 -60.78
C LEU A 670 -20.99 -11.10 -61.51
N SER A 671 -21.05 -10.99 -62.84
CA SER A 671 -22.17 -11.51 -63.64
C SER A 671 -22.32 -13.03 -63.50
N LEU A 672 -21.22 -13.79 -63.51
CA LEU A 672 -21.24 -15.24 -63.30
C LEU A 672 -21.68 -15.61 -61.88
N ARG A 673 -21.24 -14.86 -60.86
CA ARG A 673 -21.70 -15.02 -59.48
C ARG A 673 -23.19 -14.68 -59.33
N GLN A 674 -23.71 -13.74 -60.12
CA GLN A 674 -25.12 -13.38 -60.12
C GLN A 674 -26.00 -14.50 -60.71
N GLU A 675 -25.62 -15.08 -61.85
CA GLU A 675 -26.28 -16.30 -62.38
C GLU A 675 -26.19 -17.49 -61.40
N ASP A 676 -25.03 -17.69 -60.76
CA ASP A 676 -24.84 -18.80 -59.83
C ASP A 676 -25.62 -18.60 -58.51
N LEU A 677 -25.85 -17.36 -58.09
CA LEU A 677 -26.77 -17.02 -56.99
C LEU A 677 -28.24 -17.24 -57.36
N GLU A 678 -28.67 -16.92 -58.58
CA GLU A 678 -30.03 -17.21 -59.07
C GLU A 678 -30.30 -18.73 -59.16
N ARG A 679 -29.29 -19.52 -59.57
CA ARG A 679 -29.34 -20.98 -59.52
C ARG A 679 -29.42 -21.52 -58.09
N ARG A 680 -28.69 -20.93 -57.14
CA ARG A 680 -28.77 -21.29 -55.71
C ARG A 680 -30.10 -20.88 -55.07
N PHE A 681 -30.70 -19.77 -55.50
CA PHE A 681 -32.07 -19.39 -55.10
C PHE A 681 -33.09 -20.43 -55.59
N SER A 682 -32.97 -20.88 -56.84
CA SER A 682 -33.82 -21.94 -57.40
C SER A 682 -33.68 -23.26 -56.61
N GLN A 683 -32.44 -23.68 -56.30
CA GLN A 683 -32.20 -24.88 -55.47
C GLN A 683 -32.72 -24.75 -54.03
N THR A 684 -32.72 -23.54 -53.45
CA THR A 684 -33.25 -23.32 -52.10
C THR A 684 -34.78 -23.25 -52.06
N GLU A 685 -35.46 -22.86 -53.14
CA GLU A 685 -36.92 -23.06 -53.27
C GLU A 685 -37.30 -24.54 -53.43
N GLU A 686 -36.55 -25.32 -54.21
CA GLU A 686 -36.76 -26.78 -54.31
C GLU A 686 -36.54 -27.47 -52.95
N GLN A 687 -35.49 -27.10 -52.21
CA GLN A 687 -35.27 -27.58 -50.84
C GLN A 687 -36.38 -27.13 -49.87
N ARG A 688 -36.97 -25.95 -50.05
CA ARG A 688 -38.11 -25.49 -49.24
C ARG A 688 -39.33 -26.37 -49.45
N ARG A 689 -39.66 -26.73 -50.70
CA ARG A 689 -40.79 -27.64 -51.00
C ARG A 689 -40.59 -29.03 -50.40
N ALA A 690 -39.39 -29.60 -50.50
CA ALA A 690 -39.07 -30.89 -49.86
C ALA A 690 -39.17 -30.84 -48.33
N LEU A 691 -38.85 -29.69 -47.70
CA LEU A 691 -39.02 -29.48 -46.27
C LEU A 691 -40.48 -29.26 -45.87
N GLU A 692 -41.32 -28.68 -46.72
CA GLU A 692 -42.77 -28.53 -46.47
C GLU A 692 -43.51 -29.88 -46.56
N GLU A 693 -43.17 -30.74 -47.52
CA GLU A 693 -43.65 -32.14 -47.56
C GLU A 693 -43.19 -32.92 -46.31
N SER A 694 -41.96 -32.69 -45.86
CA SER A 694 -41.43 -33.28 -44.61
C SER A 694 -42.09 -32.71 -43.33
N ARG A 695 -42.75 -31.54 -43.42
CA ARG A 695 -43.45 -30.90 -42.29
C ARG A 695 -44.91 -31.39 -42.19
N ALA A 696 -45.53 -31.73 -43.32
CA ALA A 696 -46.87 -32.34 -43.33
C ALA A 696 -46.90 -33.68 -42.59
N SER A 697 -45.90 -34.54 -42.77
CA SER A 697 -45.82 -35.86 -42.11
C SER A 697 -45.53 -35.80 -40.59
N LEU A 698 -45.07 -34.65 -40.07
CA LEU A 698 -44.92 -34.42 -38.64
C LEU A 698 -46.25 -34.03 -37.96
N GLY A 699 -47.17 -33.38 -38.66
CA GLY A 699 -48.47 -32.98 -38.09
C GLY A 699 -49.32 -34.17 -37.64
N ASP A 700 -49.30 -35.27 -38.40
CA ASP A 700 -49.99 -36.52 -38.04
C ASP A 700 -49.39 -37.19 -36.78
N ALA A 701 -48.10 -36.96 -36.49
CA ALA A 701 -47.45 -37.46 -35.29
C ALA A 701 -47.78 -36.61 -34.04
N GLU A 702 -47.88 -35.29 -34.19
CA GLU A 702 -48.21 -34.37 -33.09
C GLU A 702 -49.65 -34.57 -32.60
N ALA A 703 -50.59 -34.86 -33.51
CA ALA A 703 -51.98 -35.18 -33.18
C ALA A 703 -52.14 -36.40 -32.23
N ALA A 704 -51.19 -37.34 -32.27
CA ALA A 704 -51.17 -38.50 -31.36
C ALA A 704 -50.61 -38.18 -29.96
N LEU A 705 -49.77 -37.14 -29.84
CA LEU A 705 -49.15 -36.72 -28.57
C LEU A 705 -50.01 -35.75 -27.76
N ALA A 706 -50.79 -34.88 -28.44
CA ALA A 706 -51.66 -33.88 -27.79
C ALA A 706 -52.55 -34.50 -26.69
N ARG A 707 -53.28 -35.57 -27.01
CA ARG A 707 -54.22 -36.27 -26.11
C ARG A 707 -53.59 -36.93 -24.88
N ARG A 708 -52.26 -36.89 -24.73
CA ARG A 708 -51.52 -37.46 -23.60
C ARG A 708 -50.79 -36.40 -22.75
N ARG A 709 -50.84 -35.13 -23.16
CA ARG A 709 -50.24 -33.98 -22.45
C ARG A 709 -51.26 -33.19 -21.63
N GLU A 710 -52.47 -33.03 -22.16
CA GLU A 710 -53.61 -32.31 -21.52
C GLU A 710 -53.89 -32.74 -20.07
N GLY A 711 -53.61 -33.99 -19.70
CA GLY A 711 -53.82 -34.53 -18.34
C GLY A 711 -52.65 -34.37 -17.35
N LEU A 712 -51.49 -33.86 -17.78
CA LEU A 712 -50.31 -33.65 -16.93
C LEU A 712 -49.88 -32.18 -16.87
N ASP A 713 -50.04 -31.43 -17.96
CA ASP A 713 -49.59 -30.03 -18.01
C ASP A 713 -50.37 -29.12 -17.04
N ALA A 714 -51.61 -29.46 -16.67
CA ALA A 714 -52.49 -28.61 -15.84
C ALA A 714 -52.05 -28.41 -14.38
N GLU A 715 -51.20 -29.29 -13.83
CA GLU A 715 -50.59 -29.12 -12.50
C GLU A 715 -49.18 -28.50 -12.60
N GLU A 716 -48.34 -28.94 -13.54
CA GLU A 716 -47.02 -28.32 -13.76
C GLU A 716 -47.12 -26.85 -14.17
N GLN A 717 -48.17 -26.45 -14.91
CA GLN A 717 -48.39 -25.05 -15.33
C GLN A 717 -48.52 -24.08 -14.16
N LYS A 718 -49.05 -24.47 -13.00
CA LYS A 718 -49.22 -23.53 -11.87
C LYS A 718 -47.91 -23.23 -11.16
N VAL A 719 -47.06 -24.24 -10.99
CA VAL A 719 -45.73 -24.08 -10.37
C VAL A 719 -44.76 -23.43 -11.37
N ARG A 720 -44.75 -23.90 -12.62
CA ARG A 720 -43.91 -23.30 -13.67
C ARG A 720 -44.34 -21.89 -14.06
N ALA A 721 -45.60 -21.48 -13.91
CA ALA A 721 -45.97 -20.07 -14.14
C ALA A 721 -45.20 -19.12 -13.21
N ALA A 722 -45.15 -19.42 -11.90
CA ALA A 722 -44.43 -18.61 -10.93
C ALA A 722 -42.90 -18.62 -11.16
N GLU A 723 -42.32 -19.78 -11.47
CA GLU A 723 -40.87 -19.87 -11.76
C GLU A 723 -40.51 -19.26 -13.13
N ALA A 724 -41.40 -19.34 -14.12
CA ALA A 724 -41.21 -18.74 -15.44
C ALA A 724 -41.41 -17.23 -15.44
N GLU A 725 -42.29 -16.65 -14.62
CA GLU A 725 -42.35 -15.19 -14.47
C GLU A 725 -41.03 -14.63 -13.91
N ILE A 726 -40.43 -15.31 -12.93
CA ILE A 726 -39.14 -14.93 -12.35
C ILE A 726 -37.99 -15.12 -13.35
N ARG A 727 -37.95 -16.25 -14.09
CA ARG A 727 -36.92 -16.46 -15.12
C ARG A 727 -37.10 -15.55 -16.34
N ALA A 728 -38.32 -15.33 -16.81
CA ALA A 728 -38.60 -14.43 -17.92
C ALA A 728 -38.22 -12.98 -17.59
N ALA A 729 -38.41 -12.52 -16.34
CA ALA A 729 -37.92 -11.21 -15.91
C ALA A 729 -36.39 -11.08 -15.97
N TRP A 730 -35.65 -12.19 -15.74
CA TRP A 730 -34.19 -12.21 -15.73
C TRP A 730 -33.60 -12.45 -17.13
N GLU A 731 -34.19 -13.35 -17.92
CA GLU A 731 -33.85 -13.59 -19.33
C GLU A 731 -34.24 -12.40 -20.21
N ALA A 732 -35.32 -11.65 -19.90
CA ALA A 732 -35.63 -10.39 -20.57
C ALA A 732 -34.57 -9.30 -20.28
N ALA A 733 -33.92 -9.31 -19.12
CA ALA A 733 -32.81 -8.39 -18.83
C ALA A 733 -31.56 -8.75 -19.65
N LEU A 734 -31.24 -10.05 -19.77
CA LEU A 734 -30.17 -10.53 -20.64
C LEU A 734 -30.47 -10.32 -22.13
N GLU A 735 -31.72 -10.48 -22.57
CA GLU A 735 -32.14 -10.10 -23.91
C GLU A 735 -32.06 -8.59 -24.14
N LEU A 736 -32.29 -7.74 -23.13
CA LEU A 736 -32.10 -6.30 -23.25
C LEU A 736 -30.61 -5.94 -23.39
N GLU A 737 -29.69 -6.61 -22.67
CA GLU A 737 -28.25 -6.45 -22.90
C GLU A 737 -27.82 -6.95 -24.29
N ALA A 738 -28.37 -8.07 -24.76
CA ALA A 738 -28.10 -8.60 -26.10
C ALA A 738 -28.64 -7.66 -27.20
N LYS A 739 -29.85 -7.10 -27.02
CA LYS A 739 -30.46 -6.12 -27.92
C LYS A 739 -29.75 -4.76 -27.86
N ALA A 740 -29.14 -4.39 -26.73
CA ALA A 740 -28.26 -3.22 -26.64
C ALA A 740 -26.97 -3.42 -27.43
N ARG A 741 -26.36 -4.62 -27.40
CA ARG A 741 -25.18 -4.95 -28.22
C ARG A 741 -25.51 -5.02 -29.72
N ALA A 742 -26.57 -5.70 -30.11
CA ALA A 742 -27.06 -5.70 -31.51
C ALA A 742 -27.47 -4.28 -31.97
N GLY A 743 -28.01 -3.46 -31.05
CA GLY A 743 -28.28 -2.05 -31.29
C GLY A 743 -27.02 -1.21 -31.52
N ALA A 744 -25.92 -1.51 -30.82
CA ALA A 744 -24.62 -0.87 -31.07
C ALA A 744 -24.02 -1.28 -32.43
N GLU A 745 -24.11 -2.56 -32.80
CA GLU A 745 -23.70 -3.05 -34.12
C GLU A 745 -24.55 -2.44 -35.26
N GLU A 746 -25.86 -2.24 -35.04
CA GLU A 746 -26.70 -1.51 -36.00
C GLU A 746 -26.43 0.02 -36.00
N ILE A 747 -26.01 0.61 -34.89
CA ILE A 747 -25.52 2.00 -34.86
C ILE A 747 -24.24 2.11 -35.69
N GLU A 748 -23.28 1.18 -35.58
CA GLU A 748 -22.12 1.14 -36.48
C GLU A 748 -22.53 0.94 -37.94
N ARG A 749 -23.52 0.08 -38.23
CA ARG A 749 -24.07 -0.09 -39.58
C ARG A 749 -24.66 1.21 -40.11
N LYS A 750 -25.36 1.98 -39.27
CA LYS A 750 -25.97 3.27 -39.62
C LYS A 750 -24.96 4.43 -39.70
N ILE A 751 -23.84 4.36 -38.98
CA ILE A 751 -22.68 5.24 -39.17
C ILE A 751 -22.07 4.99 -40.55
N ARG A 752 -21.82 3.73 -40.92
CA ARG A 752 -21.33 3.37 -42.26
C ARG A 752 -22.32 3.74 -43.38
N GLU A 753 -23.64 3.65 -43.15
CA GLU A 753 -24.64 4.22 -44.07
C GLU A 753 -24.60 5.76 -44.11
N HIS A 754 -24.26 6.45 -43.02
CA HIS A 754 -24.08 7.90 -43.00
C HIS A 754 -22.82 8.35 -43.75
N ASP A 755 -21.71 7.63 -43.61
CA ASP A 755 -20.49 7.86 -44.39
C ASP A 755 -20.75 7.64 -45.90
N GLN A 756 -21.52 6.60 -46.26
CA GLN A 756 -21.98 6.37 -47.63
C GLN A 756 -22.94 7.48 -48.13
N ARG A 757 -23.78 8.05 -47.25
CA ARG A 757 -24.63 9.20 -47.59
C ARG A 757 -23.84 10.51 -47.72
N LEU A 758 -22.73 10.66 -46.99
CA LEU A 758 -21.80 11.79 -47.17
C LEU A 758 -21.03 11.66 -48.49
N ALA A 759 -20.59 10.45 -48.87
CA ALA A 759 -20.02 10.18 -50.19
C ALA A 759 -21.05 10.47 -51.32
N ALA A 760 -22.29 10.02 -51.17
CA ALA A 760 -23.39 10.31 -52.10
C ALA A 760 -23.86 11.78 -52.09
N LEU A 761 -23.42 12.60 -51.13
CA LEU A 761 -23.58 14.06 -51.16
C LEU A 761 -22.42 14.73 -51.91
N ALA A 762 -21.19 14.22 -51.82
CA ALA A 762 -20.07 14.70 -52.65
C ALA A 762 -20.32 14.46 -54.15
N GLU A 763 -20.79 13.27 -54.55
CA GLU A 763 -21.25 13.00 -55.93
C GLU A 763 -22.39 13.95 -56.38
N ARG A 764 -23.13 14.50 -55.41
CA ARG A 764 -24.22 15.46 -55.64
C ARG A 764 -23.74 16.91 -55.72
N GLU A 765 -22.58 17.24 -55.19
CA GLU A 765 -21.89 18.52 -55.40
C GLU A 765 -21.18 18.52 -56.76
N ASP A 766 -20.53 17.42 -57.15
CA ASP A 766 -19.91 17.32 -58.48
C ASP A 766 -20.94 17.35 -59.61
N SER A 767 -22.09 16.67 -59.45
CA SER A 767 -23.22 16.79 -60.39
C SER A 767 -24.04 18.09 -60.26
N LEU A 768 -23.65 19.01 -59.36
CA LEU A 768 -24.03 20.42 -59.40
C LEU A 768 -23.00 21.27 -60.15
N ARG A 769 -21.69 21.00 -60.00
CA ARG A 769 -20.62 21.64 -60.80
C ARG A 769 -20.82 21.40 -62.30
N GLU A 770 -21.12 20.16 -62.71
CA GLU A 770 -21.48 19.84 -64.10
C GLU A 770 -22.68 20.65 -64.63
N ARG A 771 -23.56 21.13 -63.76
CA ARG A 771 -24.71 21.97 -64.12
C ARG A 771 -24.38 23.45 -64.17
N GLU A 772 -23.38 23.91 -63.42
CA GLU A 772 -22.84 25.26 -63.52
C GLU A 772 -22.03 25.42 -64.82
N ASP A 773 -21.19 24.43 -65.17
CA ASP A 773 -20.49 24.39 -66.47
C ASP A 773 -21.48 24.36 -67.66
N ALA A 774 -22.55 23.57 -67.57
CA ALA A 774 -23.62 23.52 -68.58
C ALA A 774 -24.46 24.81 -68.66
N LEU A 775 -24.38 25.71 -67.67
CA LEU A 775 -24.93 27.06 -67.75
C LEU A 775 -23.93 28.03 -68.39
N ALA A 776 -22.64 27.93 -68.06
CA ALA A 776 -21.59 28.73 -68.68
C ALA A 776 -21.48 28.51 -70.21
N GLU A 777 -21.69 27.28 -70.71
CA GLU A 777 -21.79 27.03 -72.16
C GLU A 777 -23.02 27.69 -72.80
N ARG A 778 -24.13 27.82 -72.07
CA ARG A 778 -25.34 28.50 -72.57
C ARG A 778 -25.17 30.01 -72.65
N GLU A 779 -24.43 30.62 -71.73
CA GLU A 779 -24.11 32.05 -71.80
C GLU A 779 -23.19 32.36 -72.99
N ARG A 780 -22.15 31.56 -73.22
CA ARG A 780 -21.29 31.66 -74.42
C ARG A 780 -22.08 31.51 -75.74
N SER A 781 -23.15 30.71 -75.73
CA SER A 781 -24.05 30.58 -76.89
C SER A 781 -24.94 31.80 -77.14
N ILE A 782 -25.09 32.71 -76.17
CA ILE A 782 -25.92 33.93 -76.28
C ILE A 782 -25.07 35.12 -76.77
N GLU A 783 -23.80 35.24 -76.33
CA GLU A 783 -22.93 36.34 -76.76
C GLU A 783 -22.62 36.34 -78.28
N VAL A 784 -22.54 35.16 -78.90
CA VAL A 784 -22.35 35.03 -80.36
C VAL A 784 -23.50 35.64 -81.17
N GLY A 785 -24.69 35.81 -80.57
CA GLY A 785 -25.84 36.45 -81.20
C GLY A 785 -25.78 37.99 -81.28
N ALA A 786 -24.82 38.64 -80.61
CA ALA A 786 -24.87 40.09 -80.37
C ALA A 786 -24.17 40.97 -81.44
N GLN A 787 -23.40 40.39 -82.37
CA GLN A 787 -22.53 41.18 -83.28
C GLN A 787 -23.17 41.60 -84.62
N GLU A 788 -24.35 41.11 -85.00
CA GLU A 788 -25.03 41.57 -86.23
C GLU A 788 -25.64 42.98 -86.12
N SER A 789 -25.70 43.56 -84.92
CA SER A 789 -26.33 44.87 -84.64
C SER A 789 -25.65 46.08 -85.31
N LEU A 790 -24.37 45.97 -85.71
CA LEU A 790 -23.57 47.09 -86.22
C LEU A 790 -23.40 47.13 -87.76
N ARG A 791 -24.28 46.44 -88.50
CA ARG A 791 -24.23 46.43 -89.98
C ARG A 791 -24.83 47.67 -90.67
N LEU A 792 -25.54 48.55 -89.95
CA LEU A 792 -26.41 49.58 -90.54
C LEU A 792 -26.25 51.01 -89.99
N ALA A 793 -25.07 51.58 -90.21
CA ALA A 793 -24.82 53.03 -90.31
C ALA A 793 -23.82 53.29 -91.46
N ALA A 794 -24.05 52.80 -92.69
CA ALA A 794 -25.12 53.20 -93.62
C ALA A 794 -24.97 54.66 -94.12
N GLN A 795 -24.92 54.80 -95.45
CA GLN A 795 -25.15 56.03 -96.24
C GLN A 795 -24.05 57.13 -96.12
N ALA A 796 -23.60 57.78 -97.20
CA ALA A 796 -23.98 57.70 -98.62
C ALA A 796 -22.77 57.96 -99.56
N ALA A 797 -23.01 57.92 -100.89
CA ALA A 797 -22.01 58.06 -101.95
C ALA A 797 -21.49 59.50 -102.20
N GLU A 798 -21.73 60.41 -101.27
CA GLU A 798 -21.34 61.82 -101.30
C GLU A 798 -20.50 62.09 -100.03
N GLU A 799 -19.31 62.70 -100.10
CA GLU A 799 -18.86 63.64 -101.11
C GLU A 799 -17.64 63.19 -101.93
N ARG A 800 -17.88 62.57 -103.09
CA ARG A 800 -16.92 62.39 -104.19
C ARG A 800 -16.43 63.71 -104.85
N ARG A 801 -16.52 64.85 -104.15
CA ARG A 801 -16.26 66.21 -104.67
C ARG A 801 -15.13 66.97 -103.98
N GLN A 802 -14.66 66.55 -102.80
CA GLN A 802 -13.51 67.20 -102.12
C GLN A 802 -12.16 66.53 -102.44
N ALA A 803 -12.15 65.54 -103.36
CA ALA A 803 -11.02 64.66 -103.62
C ALA A 803 -9.78 65.32 -104.25
N GLU A 804 -9.91 66.49 -104.88
CA GLU A 804 -8.81 67.14 -105.64
C GLU A 804 -8.14 68.30 -104.89
N GLY A 805 -8.79 68.85 -103.85
CA GLY A 805 -8.19 69.84 -102.95
C GLY A 805 -7.45 69.24 -101.75
N ALA A 806 -7.70 67.96 -101.45
CA ALA A 806 -7.13 67.29 -100.28
C ALA A 806 -5.65 66.91 -100.44
N LEU A 807 -5.18 66.62 -101.66
CA LEU A 807 -3.87 66.00 -101.88
C LEU A 807 -2.67 66.81 -101.36
N ALA A 808 -2.70 68.14 -101.45
CA ALA A 808 -1.63 68.99 -100.87
C ALA A 808 -1.67 69.04 -99.33
N ARG A 809 -2.87 68.98 -98.73
CA ARG A 809 -3.03 68.95 -97.26
C ARG A 809 -2.81 67.56 -96.68
N LEU A 810 -2.93 66.51 -97.50
CA LEU A 810 -2.66 65.13 -97.11
C LEU A 810 -1.16 64.87 -96.87
N GLU A 811 -0.24 65.63 -97.45
CA GLU A 811 1.19 65.47 -97.17
C GLU A 811 1.59 66.12 -95.84
N GLU A 812 1.13 67.34 -95.55
CA GLU A 812 1.29 67.98 -94.23
C GLU A 812 0.54 67.21 -93.12
N ALA A 813 -0.70 66.79 -93.39
CA ALA A 813 -1.48 65.98 -92.44
C ALA A 813 -0.91 64.57 -92.27
N ARG A 814 -0.22 64.02 -93.28
CA ARG A 814 0.52 62.75 -93.15
C ARG A 814 1.75 62.94 -92.28
N HIS A 815 2.54 64.01 -92.43
CA HIS A 815 3.63 64.29 -91.49
C HIS A 815 3.12 64.48 -90.06
N ALA A 816 2.04 65.25 -89.85
CA ALA A 816 1.44 65.41 -88.53
C ALA A 816 0.78 64.12 -87.98
N ALA A 817 0.31 63.23 -88.84
CA ALA A 817 -0.22 61.91 -88.46
C ALA A 817 0.90 60.88 -88.22
N ASP A 818 2.02 60.96 -88.94
CA ASP A 818 3.22 60.15 -88.72
C ASP A 818 3.92 60.58 -87.43
N GLU A 819 3.99 61.89 -87.14
CA GLU A 819 4.45 62.42 -85.85
C GLU A 819 3.51 62.02 -84.70
N ARG A 820 2.19 62.15 -84.84
CA ARG A 820 1.25 61.64 -83.82
C ARG A 820 1.26 60.12 -83.71
N SER A 821 1.54 59.39 -84.79
CA SER A 821 1.74 57.94 -84.74
C SER A 821 3.06 57.58 -84.06
N ARG A 822 4.10 58.43 -84.15
CA ARG A 822 5.31 58.31 -83.34
C ARG A 822 5.04 58.66 -81.88
N GLU A 823 4.39 59.77 -81.55
CA GLU A 823 4.02 60.11 -80.17
C GLU A 823 3.12 59.02 -79.54
N LEU A 824 2.19 58.44 -80.31
CA LEU A 824 1.34 57.33 -79.85
C LEU A 824 2.08 55.99 -79.83
N ALA A 825 3.07 55.75 -80.70
CA ALA A 825 3.92 54.56 -80.65
C ALA A 825 5.00 54.65 -79.55
N GLU A 826 5.49 55.84 -79.22
CA GLU A 826 6.38 56.12 -78.09
C GLU A 826 5.60 56.05 -76.77
N ARG A 827 4.34 56.51 -76.75
CA ARG A 827 3.44 56.29 -75.62
C ARG A 827 3.00 54.82 -75.51
N ALA A 828 2.78 54.12 -76.63
CA ALA A 828 2.57 52.68 -76.61
C ALA A 828 3.81 51.97 -76.07
N GLN A 829 5.01 52.22 -76.58
CA GLN A 829 6.26 51.66 -76.07
C GLN A 829 6.55 52.04 -74.62
N ALA A 830 6.16 53.23 -74.16
CA ALA A 830 6.25 53.62 -72.76
C ALA A 830 5.21 52.91 -71.87
N LEU A 831 4.01 52.62 -72.40
CA LEU A 831 3.00 51.79 -71.75
C LEU A 831 3.41 50.32 -71.77
N ASP A 832 3.88 49.75 -72.89
CA ASP A 832 4.47 48.41 -73.00
C ASP A 832 5.66 48.26 -72.04
N ALA A 833 6.50 49.30 -71.87
CA ALA A 833 7.60 49.30 -70.90
C ALA A 833 7.10 49.40 -69.45
N GLN A 834 6.01 50.12 -69.19
CA GLN A 834 5.35 50.13 -67.88
C GLN A 834 4.62 48.81 -67.61
N GLU A 835 4.02 48.17 -68.60
CA GLU A 835 3.41 46.86 -68.50
C GLU A 835 4.47 45.79 -68.31
N GLN A 836 5.60 45.83 -69.01
CA GLN A 836 6.76 44.97 -68.74
C GLN A 836 7.38 45.21 -67.35
N ASP A 837 7.40 46.43 -66.83
CA ASP A 837 7.85 46.70 -65.46
C ASP A 837 6.80 46.24 -64.41
N ILE A 838 5.51 46.36 -64.73
CA ILE A 838 4.40 45.80 -63.94
C ILE A 838 4.44 44.26 -63.98
N GLU A 839 4.79 43.64 -65.11
CA GLU A 839 4.98 42.20 -65.25
C GLU A 839 6.23 41.72 -64.52
N ARG A 840 7.35 42.45 -64.57
CA ARG A 840 8.53 42.17 -63.73
C ARG A 840 8.21 42.31 -62.25
N ARG A 841 7.41 43.30 -61.86
CA ARG A 841 6.92 43.45 -60.47
C ARG A 841 5.92 42.34 -60.09
N ARG A 842 5.06 41.90 -61.00
CA ARG A 842 4.15 40.75 -60.80
C ARG A 842 4.92 39.44 -60.69
N ALA A 843 5.95 39.23 -61.52
CA ALA A 843 6.86 38.10 -61.43
C ALA A 843 7.63 38.12 -60.10
N ALA A 844 8.23 39.24 -59.72
CA ALA A 844 8.90 39.38 -58.42
C ALA A 844 7.94 39.26 -57.22
N CYS A 845 6.65 39.62 -57.37
CA CYS A 845 5.62 39.33 -56.36
C CYS A 845 5.26 37.84 -56.35
N ALA A 846 5.11 37.19 -57.50
CA ALA A 846 4.83 35.76 -57.61
C ALA A 846 6.00 34.90 -57.09
N GLU A 847 7.25 35.32 -57.29
CA GLU A 847 8.44 34.72 -56.69
C GLU A 847 8.43 34.87 -55.16
N ARG A 848 8.10 36.07 -54.65
CA ARG A 848 7.92 36.31 -53.20
C ARG A 848 6.72 35.59 -52.60
N GLU A 849 5.66 35.35 -53.38
CA GLU A 849 4.50 34.56 -52.97
C GLU A 849 4.82 33.06 -53.01
N ALA A 850 5.64 32.59 -53.96
CA ALA A 850 6.18 31.23 -53.98
C ALA A 850 7.20 30.98 -52.86
N GLU A 851 8.02 31.98 -52.51
CA GLU A 851 8.91 31.96 -51.35
C GLU A 851 8.09 32.00 -50.04
N SER A 852 7.06 32.85 -49.97
CA SER A 852 6.12 32.92 -48.84
C SER A 852 5.32 31.64 -48.65
N THR A 853 4.88 30.97 -49.72
CA THR A 853 4.20 29.66 -49.61
C THR A 853 5.17 28.55 -49.24
N ARG A 854 6.41 28.53 -49.74
CA ARG A 854 7.47 27.61 -49.27
C ARG A 854 7.78 27.80 -47.79
N LEU A 855 7.95 29.05 -47.34
CA LEU A 855 8.19 29.37 -45.94
C LEU A 855 6.98 29.06 -45.04
N ARG A 856 5.75 29.14 -45.57
CA ARG A 856 4.54 28.65 -44.88
C ARG A 856 4.53 27.13 -44.79
N SER A 857 4.77 26.39 -45.87
CA SER A 857 4.83 24.93 -45.81
C SER A 857 5.97 24.44 -44.92
N GLU A 858 7.13 25.11 -44.91
CA GLU A 858 8.20 24.81 -43.95
C GLU A 858 7.82 25.15 -42.50
N ALA A 859 7.04 26.21 -42.27
CA ALA A 859 6.53 26.55 -40.95
C ALA A 859 5.45 25.54 -40.50
N GLU A 860 4.56 25.11 -41.39
CA GLU A 860 3.53 24.09 -41.16
C GLU A 860 4.16 22.72 -40.88
N ASP A 861 5.17 22.30 -41.65
CA ASP A 861 5.99 21.11 -41.38
C ASP A 861 6.70 21.17 -40.02
N ARG A 862 7.20 22.35 -39.62
CA ARG A 862 7.83 22.55 -38.30
C ARG A 862 6.79 22.54 -37.18
N ILE A 863 5.61 23.13 -37.40
CA ILE A 863 4.48 23.09 -36.45
C ILE A 863 3.99 21.65 -36.28
N ALA A 864 3.83 20.88 -37.36
CA ALA A 864 3.44 19.47 -37.31
C ALA A 864 4.47 18.61 -36.57
N LYS A 865 5.77 18.86 -36.78
CA LYS A 865 6.86 18.20 -36.01
C LYS A 865 6.81 18.58 -34.53
N LEU A 866 6.67 19.87 -34.20
CA LEU A 866 6.55 20.33 -32.82
C LEU A 866 5.29 19.78 -32.13
N GLN A 867 4.17 19.64 -32.85
CA GLN A 867 2.95 19.01 -32.34
C GLN A 867 3.14 17.50 -32.11
N ALA A 868 3.88 16.81 -32.97
CA ALA A 868 4.24 15.40 -32.75
C ALA A 868 5.20 15.23 -31.55
N GLU A 869 6.19 16.11 -31.40
CA GLU A 869 7.09 16.16 -30.24
C GLU A 869 6.34 16.53 -28.95
N GLU A 870 5.36 17.43 -29.01
CA GLU A 870 4.48 17.79 -27.89
C GLU A 870 3.58 16.63 -27.48
N GLN A 871 2.97 15.93 -28.44
CA GLN A 871 2.20 14.71 -28.19
C GLN A 871 3.08 13.58 -27.61
N GLU A 872 4.32 13.41 -28.09
CA GLU A 872 5.23 12.44 -27.50
C GLU A 872 5.64 12.85 -26.07
N CYS A 873 5.87 14.14 -25.84
CA CYS A 873 6.13 14.68 -24.50
C CYS A 873 4.93 14.50 -23.57
N GLU A 874 3.69 14.63 -24.05
CA GLU A 874 2.48 14.40 -23.27
C GLU A 874 2.25 12.91 -22.99
N GLN A 875 2.49 12.02 -23.97
CA GLN A 875 2.48 10.57 -23.75
C GLN A 875 3.57 10.16 -22.72
N ARG A 876 4.77 10.75 -22.79
CA ARG A 876 5.84 10.57 -21.79
C ARG A 876 5.43 11.11 -20.41
N ARG A 877 4.74 12.25 -20.33
CA ARG A 877 4.17 12.78 -19.06
C ARG A 877 3.13 11.82 -18.48
N GLN A 878 2.19 11.33 -19.28
CA GLN A 878 1.18 10.35 -18.84
C GLN A 878 1.83 9.02 -18.41
N ALA A 879 2.90 8.58 -19.07
CA ALA A 879 3.66 7.39 -18.65
C ALA A 879 4.36 7.62 -17.31
N ILE A 880 4.98 8.79 -17.10
CA ILE A 880 5.60 9.19 -15.82
C ILE A 880 4.53 9.31 -14.72
N GLU A 881 3.36 9.86 -15.02
CA GLU A 881 2.25 9.98 -14.06
C GLU A 881 1.75 8.60 -13.63
N ARG A 882 1.51 7.68 -14.58
CA ARG A 882 1.17 6.27 -14.27
C ARG A 882 2.27 5.55 -13.48
N GLN A 883 3.55 5.87 -13.70
CA GLN A 883 4.65 5.37 -12.87
C GLN A 883 4.61 5.96 -11.46
N GLN A 884 4.31 7.27 -11.30
CA GLN A 884 4.14 7.88 -9.99
C GLN A 884 2.91 7.34 -9.24
N GLU A 885 1.81 7.03 -9.94
CA GLU A 885 0.65 6.35 -9.35
C GLU A 885 0.98 4.93 -8.89
N ARG A 886 1.73 4.16 -9.69
CA ARG A 886 2.27 2.85 -9.26
C ARG A 886 3.14 2.96 -8.02
N ILE A 887 4.11 3.89 -8.02
CA ILE A 887 5.00 4.12 -6.87
C ILE A 887 4.18 4.51 -5.62
N ARG A 888 3.18 5.40 -5.75
CA ARG A 888 2.29 5.76 -4.63
C ARG A 888 1.45 4.59 -4.13
N ALA A 889 1.02 3.68 -5.02
CA ALA A 889 0.31 2.47 -4.63
C ALA A 889 1.25 1.50 -3.89
N GLU A 890 2.45 1.26 -4.42
CA GLU A 890 3.49 0.45 -3.78
C GLU A 890 3.94 1.03 -2.42
N GLU A 891 4.03 2.36 -2.29
CA GLU A 891 4.30 3.06 -1.02
C GLU A 891 3.13 2.91 -0.04
N ALA A 892 1.88 2.99 -0.51
CA ALA A 892 0.69 2.79 0.32
C ALA A 892 0.55 1.34 0.81
N ASP A 893 0.85 0.36 -0.04
CA ASP A 893 0.84 -1.06 0.33
C ASP A 893 2.05 -1.44 1.20
N GLN A 894 3.22 -0.83 0.99
CA GLN A 894 4.32 -0.90 1.96
C GLN A 894 3.95 -0.26 3.31
N ALA A 895 3.19 0.84 3.32
CA ALA A 895 2.72 1.46 4.57
C ALA A 895 1.70 0.56 5.29
N ARG A 896 0.77 -0.07 4.55
CA ARG A 896 -0.15 -1.09 5.08
C ARG A 896 0.61 -2.28 5.67
N LEU A 897 1.53 -2.88 4.91
CA LEU A 897 2.35 -4.01 5.37
C LEU A 897 3.19 -3.65 6.61
N ARG A 898 3.69 -2.41 6.73
CA ARG A 898 4.35 -1.93 7.96
C ARG A 898 3.37 -1.82 9.12
N GLN A 899 2.19 -1.25 8.90
CA GLN A 899 1.14 -1.14 9.92
C GLN A 899 0.63 -2.52 10.38
N GLU A 900 0.49 -3.49 9.46
CA GLU A 900 0.14 -4.88 9.74
C GLU A 900 1.27 -5.57 10.53
N LEU A 901 2.53 -5.41 10.13
CA LEU A 901 3.68 -5.94 10.87
C LEU A 901 3.78 -5.35 12.28
N ASP A 902 3.56 -4.06 12.45
CA ASP A 902 3.59 -3.41 13.76
C ASP A 902 2.36 -3.75 14.61
N THR A 903 1.21 -4.01 14.00
CA THR A 903 0.02 -4.56 14.69
C THR A 903 0.28 -5.99 15.14
N ALA A 904 0.79 -6.86 14.26
CA ALA A 904 1.15 -8.24 14.57
C ALA A 904 2.28 -8.33 15.61
N ARG A 905 3.23 -7.38 15.62
CA ARG A 905 4.22 -7.22 16.70
C ARG A 905 3.55 -6.85 18.03
N ALA A 906 2.64 -5.88 18.03
CA ALA A 906 1.92 -5.49 19.24
C ALA A 906 1.01 -6.62 19.77
N GLU A 907 0.44 -7.44 18.89
CA GLU A 907 -0.32 -8.64 19.25
C GLU A 907 0.59 -9.74 19.80
N PHE A 908 1.72 -10.02 19.14
CA PHE A 908 2.73 -10.95 19.65
C PHE A 908 3.32 -10.50 21.00
N GLU A 909 3.50 -9.20 21.23
CA GLU A 909 3.91 -8.66 22.54
C GLU A 909 2.81 -8.80 23.60
N ARG A 910 1.53 -8.60 23.25
CA ARG A 910 0.39 -8.85 24.15
C ARG A 910 0.26 -10.33 24.50
N ASP A 911 0.39 -11.23 23.54
CA ASP A 911 0.29 -12.67 23.77
C ASP A 911 1.52 -13.21 24.50
N ARG A 912 2.70 -12.62 24.29
CA ARG A 912 3.87 -12.85 25.14
C ARG A 912 3.65 -12.34 26.57
N GLN A 913 3.07 -11.16 26.75
CA GLN A 913 2.73 -10.63 28.09
C GLN A 913 1.70 -11.52 28.79
N ARG A 914 0.65 -11.96 28.09
CA ARG A 914 -0.33 -12.95 28.56
C ARG A 914 0.36 -14.26 28.94
N TRP A 915 1.26 -14.79 28.12
CA TRP A 915 1.99 -16.01 28.43
C TRP A 915 2.91 -15.85 29.65
N ASP A 916 3.61 -14.72 29.78
CA ASP A 916 4.40 -14.39 30.97
C ASP A 916 3.51 -14.19 32.22
N GLU A 917 2.26 -13.73 32.07
CA GLU A 917 1.27 -13.60 33.15
C GLU A 917 0.62 -14.94 33.54
N GLU A 918 0.14 -15.73 32.59
CA GLU A 918 -0.33 -17.11 32.77
C GLU A 918 0.75 -17.97 33.42
N ARG A 919 2.01 -17.82 32.97
CA ARG A 919 3.15 -18.48 33.58
C ARG A 919 3.39 -18.01 35.02
N ARG A 920 3.29 -16.70 35.33
CA ARG A 920 3.37 -16.21 36.72
C ARG A 920 2.23 -16.75 37.57
N GLN A 921 1.02 -16.78 37.05
CA GLN A 921 -0.14 -17.38 37.72
C GLN A 921 0.10 -18.86 37.99
N ALA A 922 0.57 -19.64 37.02
CA ALA A 922 0.93 -21.05 37.20
C ALA A 922 2.11 -21.26 38.17
N GLU A 923 3.12 -20.38 38.17
CA GLU A 923 4.22 -20.40 39.16
C GLU A 923 3.72 -20.07 40.57
N ASP A 924 2.79 -19.12 40.73
CA ASP A 924 2.19 -18.75 42.02
C ASP A 924 1.13 -19.74 42.51
N GLU A 925 0.34 -20.36 41.62
CA GLU A 925 -0.51 -21.51 41.93
C GLU A 925 0.33 -22.71 42.36
N ALA A 926 1.45 -22.99 41.68
CA ALA A 926 2.39 -24.01 42.10
C ALA A 926 3.05 -23.70 43.46
N ARG A 927 3.31 -22.42 43.79
CA ARG A 927 3.75 -21.99 45.13
C ARG A 927 2.64 -22.18 46.17
N GLN A 928 1.40 -21.77 45.87
CA GLN A 928 0.25 -21.98 46.76
C GLN A 928 -0.02 -23.48 46.99
N GLN A 929 0.07 -24.31 45.95
CA GLN A 929 -0.13 -25.75 46.08
C GLN A 929 1.00 -26.40 46.88
N ARG A 930 2.26 -26.02 46.67
CA ARG A 930 3.39 -26.45 47.53
C ARG A 930 3.20 -26.00 48.98
N ALA A 931 2.67 -24.79 49.23
CA ALA A 931 2.37 -24.32 50.57
C ALA A 931 1.22 -25.11 51.23
N ARG A 932 0.17 -25.47 50.47
CA ARG A 932 -0.90 -26.37 50.92
C ARG A 932 -0.38 -27.78 51.20
N ASP A 933 0.47 -28.33 50.33
CA ASP A 933 1.09 -29.64 50.50
C ASP A 933 2.04 -29.66 51.71
N GLU A 934 2.80 -28.58 51.94
CA GLU A 934 3.59 -28.40 53.17
C GLU A 934 2.72 -28.26 54.41
N GLN A 935 1.61 -27.51 54.36
CA GLN A 935 0.67 -27.41 55.46
C GLN A 935 0.05 -28.78 55.76
N ALA A 936 -0.43 -29.51 54.75
CA ALA A 936 -0.95 -30.86 54.89
C ALA A 936 0.10 -31.84 55.44
N ARG A 937 1.38 -31.70 55.06
CA ARG A 937 2.49 -32.47 55.67
C ARG A 937 2.73 -32.09 57.12
N ARG A 938 2.63 -30.82 57.51
CA ARG A 938 2.75 -30.36 58.90
C ARG A 938 1.56 -30.85 59.73
N GLU A 939 0.34 -30.79 59.20
CA GLU A 939 -0.88 -31.34 59.82
C GLU A 939 -0.81 -32.88 59.95
N LEU A 940 -0.27 -33.59 58.96
CA LEU A 940 -0.02 -35.03 59.05
C LEU A 940 1.06 -35.36 60.09
N GLN A 941 2.15 -34.60 60.15
CA GLN A 941 3.17 -34.74 61.21
C GLN A 941 2.63 -34.40 62.59
N GLN A 942 1.69 -33.45 62.70
CA GLN A 942 1.02 -33.14 63.96
C GLN A 942 0.05 -34.26 64.34
N ARG A 943 -0.77 -34.76 63.41
CA ARG A 943 -1.66 -35.92 63.64
C ARG A 943 -0.88 -37.21 63.97
N ASP A 944 0.31 -37.39 63.41
CA ASP A 944 1.22 -38.49 63.74
C ASP A 944 1.80 -38.35 65.16
N LYS A 945 2.11 -37.12 65.60
CA LYS A 945 2.48 -36.85 67.01
C LYS A 945 1.29 -37.07 67.95
N GLU A 946 0.13 -36.50 67.65
CA GLU A 946 -1.12 -36.67 68.41
C GLU A 946 -1.54 -38.15 68.46
N ALA A 947 -1.33 -38.91 67.38
CA ALA A 947 -1.55 -40.35 67.36
C ALA A 947 -0.56 -41.10 68.26
N LYS A 948 0.74 -40.76 68.22
CA LYS A 948 1.78 -41.37 69.09
C LYS A 948 1.63 -40.95 70.55
N GLU A 949 1.09 -39.78 70.82
CA GLU A 949 0.71 -39.32 72.16
C GLU A 949 -0.52 -40.08 72.65
N ARG A 950 -1.57 -40.22 71.82
CA ARG A 950 -2.73 -41.09 72.12
C ARG A 950 -2.34 -42.57 72.25
N GLU A 951 -1.37 -43.08 71.51
CA GLU A 951 -0.85 -44.44 71.67
C GLU A 951 -0.12 -44.59 73.02
N ARG A 952 0.60 -43.56 73.48
CA ARG A 952 1.22 -43.53 74.81
C ARG A 952 0.18 -43.38 75.92
N GLU A 953 -0.86 -42.58 75.72
CA GLU A 953 -1.99 -42.45 76.63
C GLU A 953 -2.75 -43.77 76.73
N LEU A 954 -3.11 -44.38 75.59
CA LEU A 954 -3.77 -45.69 75.53
C LEU A 954 -2.87 -46.82 76.05
N ALA A 955 -1.54 -46.73 75.91
CA ALA A 955 -0.61 -47.66 76.54
C ALA A 955 -0.57 -47.46 78.06
N ALA A 956 -0.55 -46.21 78.54
CA ALA A 956 -0.62 -45.91 79.97
C ALA A 956 -1.99 -46.27 80.58
N GLU A 957 -3.08 -46.11 79.83
CA GLU A 957 -4.42 -46.58 80.20
C GLU A 957 -4.51 -48.10 80.16
N ARG A 958 -3.90 -48.78 79.19
CA ARG A 958 -3.75 -50.24 79.20
C ARG A 958 -2.98 -50.69 80.43
N SER A 959 -1.82 -50.11 80.74
CA SER A 959 -1.08 -50.46 81.96
C SER A 959 -1.82 -50.10 83.26
N ARG A 960 -2.66 -49.05 83.27
CA ARG A 960 -3.59 -48.77 84.38
C ARG A 960 -4.73 -49.78 84.47
N LEU A 961 -5.27 -50.24 83.34
CA LEU A 961 -6.33 -51.25 83.27
C LEU A 961 -5.79 -52.66 83.54
N GLU A 962 -4.53 -52.94 83.21
CA GLU A 962 -3.78 -54.15 83.56
C GLU A 962 -3.44 -54.14 85.05
N ALA A 963 -2.96 -53.02 85.60
CA ALA A 963 -2.80 -52.86 87.05
C ALA A 963 -4.15 -53.01 87.78
N ARG A 964 -5.22 -52.41 87.25
CA ARG A 964 -6.58 -52.57 87.79
C ARG A 964 -7.16 -53.97 87.54
N ALA A 965 -6.68 -54.72 86.56
CA ALA A 965 -7.00 -56.13 86.35
C ALA A 965 -6.20 -57.03 87.31
N VAL A 966 -5.00 -56.64 87.72
CA VAL A 966 -4.27 -57.24 88.85
C VAL A 966 -5.01 -56.95 90.15
N GLU A 967 -5.39 -55.69 90.43
CA GLU A 967 -6.25 -55.34 91.58
C GLU A 967 -7.59 -56.08 91.54
N LEU A 968 -8.23 -56.25 90.37
CA LEU A 968 -9.46 -57.02 90.22
C LEU A 968 -9.26 -58.53 90.29
N THR A 969 -8.07 -59.07 90.02
CA THR A 969 -7.78 -60.51 90.21
C THR A 969 -7.30 -60.80 91.63
N GLU A 970 -6.65 -59.87 92.31
CA GLU A 970 -6.44 -59.90 93.76
C GLU A 970 -7.75 -59.70 94.51
N SER A 971 -8.63 -58.80 94.07
CA SER A 971 -9.98 -58.63 94.61
C SER A 971 -10.87 -59.82 94.26
N SER A 972 -10.73 -60.45 93.09
CA SER A 972 -11.40 -61.72 92.78
C SER A 972 -10.85 -62.89 93.59
N ARG A 973 -9.55 -62.89 93.91
CA ARG A 973 -8.94 -63.85 94.83
C ARG A 973 -9.45 -63.65 96.25
N GLN A 974 -9.50 -62.41 96.74
CA GLN A 974 -10.15 -62.07 98.01
C GLN A 974 -11.64 -62.44 97.98
N ALA A 975 -12.33 -62.29 96.85
CA ALA A 975 -13.71 -62.73 96.66
C ALA A 975 -13.83 -64.26 96.58
N VAL A 976 -12.78 -65.00 96.20
CA VAL A 976 -12.72 -66.48 96.25
C VAL A 976 -12.33 -66.96 97.65
N GLU A 977 -11.54 -66.21 98.41
CA GLU A 977 -11.24 -66.44 99.82
C GLU A 977 -12.49 -66.12 100.68
N GLU A 978 -13.23 -65.05 100.37
CA GLU A 978 -14.58 -64.78 100.89
C GLU A 978 -15.61 -65.81 100.41
N ARG A 979 -15.56 -66.25 99.15
CA ARG A 979 -16.48 -67.29 98.65
C ARG A 979 -16.22 -68.66 99.25
N SER A 980 -14.98 -69.00 99.59
CA SER A 980 -14.67 -70.23 100.32
C SER A 980 -14.99 -70.12 101.82
N ARG A 981 -14.92 -68.92 102.42
CA ARG A 981 -15.57 -68.65 103.73
C ARG A 981 -17.09 -68.80 103.64
N LEU A 982 -17.72 -68.27 102.59
CA LEU A 982 -19.16 -68.38 102.36
C LEU A 982 -19.59 -69.80 102.01
N ASP A 983 -18.80 -70.58 101.28
CA ASP A 983 -19.08 -71.98 100.96
C ASP A 983 -18.83 -72.89 102.19
N ALA A 984 -17.91 -72.54 103.10
CA ALA A 984 -17.83 -73.17 104.44
C ALA A 984 -19.06 -72.82 105.31
N VAL A 985 -19.50 -71.56 105.30
CA VAL A 985 -20.79 -71.15 105.90
C VAL A 985 -21.96 -71.82 105.19
N ARG A 986 -21.83 -72.19 103.91
CA ARG A 986 -22.84 -72.90 103.12
C ARG A 986 -22.87 -74.39 103.45
N GLU A 987 -21.76 -75.03 103.77
CA GLU A 987 -21.75 -76.39 104.32
C GLU A 987 -22.42 -76.42 105.71
N ASP A 988 -22.16 -75.43 106.57
CA ASP A 988 -22.88 -75.28 107.84
C ASP A 988 -24.35 -74.87 107.68
N LEU A 989 -24.69 -74.12 106.63
CA LEU A 989 -26.09 -73.87 106.26
C LEU A 989 -26.75 -75.12 105.68
N SER A 990 -26.10 -75.95 104.86
CA SER A 990 -26.70 -77.18 104.32
C SER A 990 -26.79 -78.30 105.36
N ARG A 991 -25.94 -78.28 106.39
CA ARG A 991 -26.19 -79.03 107.65
C ARG A 991 -27.47 -78.55 108.34
N ARG A 992 -27.70 -77.23 108.41
CA ARG A 992 -28.94 -76.65 108.93
C ARG A 992 -30.14 -76.86 108.02
N GLU A 993 -29.98 -76.94 106.70
CA GLU A 993 -31.04 -77.29 105.74
C GLU A 993 -31.46 -78.75 105.94
N LEU A 994 -30.54 -79.66 106.27
CA LEU A 994 -30.88 -81.02 106.72
C LEU A 994 -31.64 -81.02 108.07
N GLU A 995 -31.19 -80.25 109.07
CA GLU A 995 -31.98 -80.06 110.31
C GLU A 995 -33.35 -79.43 110.06
N ILE A 996 -33.47 -78.55 109.06
CA ILE A 996 -34.72 -77.91 108.67
C ILE A 996 -35.61 -78.90 107.92
N GLN A 997 -35.09 -79.74 107.02
CA GLN A 997 -35.89 -80.76 106.31
C GLN A 997 -36.46 -81.82 107.26
N ASP A 998 -35.74 -82.22 108.31
CA ASP A 998 -36.30 -83.07 109.36
C ASP A 998 -37.29 -82.33 110.28
N ARG A 999 -37.17 -81.00 110.43
CA ARG A 999 -38.21 -80.17 111.07
C ARG A 999 -39.42 -79.96 110.16
N GLU A 1000 -39.26 -79.88 108.84
CA GLU A 1000 -40.32 -79.76 107.83
C GLU A 1000 -41.12 -81.07 107.73
N ARG A 1001 -40.47 -82.23 107.85
CA ARG A 1001 -41.17 -83.53 108.03
C ARG A 1001 -42.03 -83.55 109.30
N ASN A 1002 -41.51 -83.02 110.41
CA ASN A 1002 -42.26 -82.87 111.66
C ASN A 1002 -43.38 -81.81 111.57
N LEU A 1003 -43.18 -80.74 110.78
CA LEU A 1003 -44.20 -79.71 110.53
C LEU A 1003 -45.30 -80.24 109.62
N SER A 1004 -44.99 -80.98 108.56
CA SER A 1004 -45.99 -81.59 107.68
C SER A 1004 -46.85 -82.63 108.40
N GLN A 1005 -46.29 -83.40 109.34
CA GLN A 1005 -47.07 -84.22 110.27
C GLN A 1005 -47.98 -83.37 111.19
N ARG A 1006 -47.50 -82.21 111.66
CA ARG A 1006 -48.32 -81.27 112.44
C ARG A 1006 -49.36 -80.52 111.61
N GLU A 1007 -49.17 -80.34 110.31
CA GLU A 1007 -50.15 -79.78 109.38
C GLU A 1007 -51.26 -80.81 109.08
N GLN A 1008 -50.93 -82.09 109.02
CA GLN A 1008 -51.92 -83.18 109.01
C GLN A 1008 -52.69 -83.26 110.34
N GLU A 1009 -52.04 -83.02 111.49
CA GLU A 1009 -52.78 -82.84 112.75
C GLU A 1009 -53.61 -81.54 112.78
N CYS A 1010 -53.15 -80.45 112.16
CA CYS A 1010 -53.88 -79.17 112.17
C CYS A 1010 -55.10 -79.21 111.27
N THR A 1011 -55.02 -79.80 110.08
CA THR A 1011 -56.21 -80.02 109.22
C THR A 1011 -57.26 -80.92 109.90
N GLN A 1012 -56.84 -81.96 110.62
CA GLN A 1012 -57.74 -82.75 111.48
C GLN A 1012 -58.36 -81.92 112.63
N LYS A 1013 -57.64 -80.92 113.17
CA LYS A 1013 -58.16 -79.98 114.17
C LYS A 1013 -59.03 -78.89 113.55
N GLU A 1014 -58.80 -78.49 112.30
CA GLU A 1014 -59.61 -77.53 111.55
C GLU A 1014 -60.98 -78.12 111.18
N ASP A 1015 -61.06 -79.37 110.74
CA ASP A 1015 -62.36 -80.02 110.52
C ASP A 1015 -63.10 -80.27 111.85
N ALA A 1016 -62.38 -80.53 112.95
CA ALA A 1016 -62.96 -80.52 114.30
C ALA A 1016 -63.38 -79.13 114.79
N LEU A 1017 -62.78 -78.05 114.28
CA LEU A 1017 -63.19 -76.66 114.52
C LEU A 1017 -64.38 -76.27 113.66
N ARG A 1018 -64.47 -76.67 112.38
CA ARG A 1018 -65.67 -76.53 111.54
C ARG A 1018 -66.86 -77.28 112.13
N GLY A 1019 -66.64 -78.46 112.70
CA GLY A 1019 -67.64 -79.18 113.49
C GLY A 1019 -68.08 -78.44 114.77
N ARG A 1020 -67.24 -77.53 115.30
CA ARG A 1020 -67.60 -76.62 116.39
C ARG A 1020 -68.23 -75.31 115.90
N GLU A 1021 -67.86 -74.78 114.74
CA GLU A 1021 -68.53 -73.64 114.10
C GLU A 1021 -69.98 -74.00 113.78
N GLN A 1022 -70.23 -75.17 113.16
CA GLN A 1022 -71.60 -75.68 112.93
C GLN A 1022 -72.38 -75.97 114.23
N ALA A 1023 -71.71 -76.08 115.39
CA ALA A 1023 -72.36 -76.13 116.70
C ALA A 1023 -72.58 -74.73 117.30
N LEU A 1024 -71.69 -73.77 117.02
CA LEU A 1024 -71.82 -72.35 117.38
C LEU A 1024 -72.93 -71.66 116.58
N ASP A 1025 -73.06 -71.93 115.28
CA ASP A 1025 -74.18 -71.45 114.44
C ASP A 1025 -75.53 -71.91 115.01
N ARG A 1026 -75.61 -73.17 115.47
CA ARG A 1026 -76.79 -73.71 116.16
C ARG A 1026 -77.03 -73.03 117.51
N ALA A 1027 -75.97 -72.78 118.29
CA ALA A 1027 -76.06 -72.02 119.54
C ALA A 1027 -76.42 -70.53 119.32
N GLN A 1028 -76.06 -69.94 118.17
CA GLN A 1028 -76.40 -68.58 117.78
C GLN A 1028 -77.86 -68.48 117.29
N ALA A 1029 -78.37 -69.50 116.61
CA ALA A 1029 -79.80 -69.65 116.35
C ALA A 1029 -80.63 -69.78 117.65
N GLU A 1030 -80.08 -70.38 118.71
CA GLU A 1030 -80.68 -70.38 120.05
C GLU A 1030 -80.47 -69.08 120.86
N LEU A 1031 -79.59 -68.18 120.41
CA LEU A 1031 -79.35 -66.88 121.06
C LEU A 1031 -80.31 -65.77 120.59
N GLU A 1032 -80.80 -65.80 119.35
CA GLU A 1032 -81.85 -64.91 118.83
C GLU A 1032 -83.05 -64.72 119.80
N PRO A 1033 -83.74 -65.79 120.26
CA PRO A 1033 -84.84 -65.65 121.22
C PRO A 1033 -84.36 -65.19 122.61
N ARG A 1034 -83.11 -65.47 122.99
CA ARG A 1034 -82.53 -65.00 124.26
C ARG A 1034 -82.12 -63.52 124.23
N GLN A 1035 -81.75 -62.99 123.07
CA GLN A 1035 -81.46 -61.56 122.87
C GLN A 1035 -82.75 -60.72 122.95
N ARG A 1036 -83.87 -61.24 122.44
CA ARG A 1036 -85.21 -60.61 122.63
C ARG A 1036 -85.62 -60.60 124.11
N ALA A 1037 -85.45 -61.73 124.80
CA ALA A 1037 -85.66 -61.82 126.25
C ALA A 1037 -84.64 -61.02 127.09
N LEU A 1038 -83.53 -60.57 126.49
CA LEU A 1038 -82.58 -59.63 127.11
C LEU A 1038 -83.03 -58.19 126.89
N ALA A 1039 -83.51 -57.82 125.70
CA ALA A 1039 -84.07 -56.49 125.42
C ALA A 1039 -85.29 -56.19 126.32
N GLU A 1040 -86.22 -57.13 126.48
CA GLU A 1040 -87.34 -57.02 127.43
C GLU A 1040 -86.86 -56.82 128.88
N ARG A 1041 -85.71 -57.42 129.23
CA ARG A 1041 -85.12 -57.36 130.57
C ARG A 1041 -84.29 -56.09 130.79
N GLU A 1042 -83.70 -55.52 129.74
CA GLU A 1042 -83.06 -54.21 129.72
C GLU A 1042 -84.09 -53.08 129.79
N GLU A 1043 -85.26 -53.24 129.14
CA GLU A 1043 -86.37 -52.31 129.27
C GLU A 1043 -86.99 -52.37 130.69
N ALA A 1044 -87.13 -53.57 131.26
CA ALA A 1044 -87.49 -53.74 132.67
C ALA A 1044 -86.43 -53.18 133.64
N LEU A 1045 -85.13 -53.31 133.32
CA LEU A 1045 -84.04 -52.73 134.11
C LEU A 1045 -84.04 -51.21 134.05
N ARG A 1046 -84.23 -50.58 132.87
CA ARG A 1046 -84.40 -49.12 132.75
C ARG A 1046 -85.55 -48.62 133.62
N LYS A 1047 -86.66 -49.34 133.65
CA LYS A 1047 -87.81 -48.99 134.51
C LYS A 1047 -87.50 -49.15 136.00
N ALA A 1048 -86.72 -50.17 136.37
CA ALA A 1048 -86.20 -50.34 137.72
C ALA A 1048 -85.14 -49.29 138.08
N GLU A 1049 -84.36 -48.80 137.13
CA GLU A 1049 -83.41 -47.69 137.27
C GLU A 1049 -84.14 -46.35 137.40
N GLU A 1050 -85.26 -46.13 136.71
CA GLU A 1050 -86.16 -44.98 136.93
C GLU A 1050 -86.78 -45.03 138.33
N ASP A 1051 -87.27 -46.19 138.78
CA ASP A 1051 -87.75 -46.40 140.16
C ASP A 1051 -86.63 -46.20 141.21
N LEU A 1052 -85.40 -46.63 140.91
CA LEU A 1052 -84.22 -46.42 141.75
C LEU A 1052 -83.74 -44.97 141.69
N GLN A 1053 -83.87 -44.25 140.58
CA GLN A 1053 -83.61 -42.81 140.49
C GLN A 1053 -84.73 -41.97 141.09
N ALA A 1054 -85.95 -42.49 141.24
CA ALA A 1054 -87.01 -41.87 142.03
C ALA A 1054 -86.77 -42.08 143.53
N ARG A 1055 -86.41 -43.31 143.95
CA ARG A 1055 -86.03 -43.63 145.34
C ARG A 1055 -84.69 -43.02 145.74
N SER A 1056 -83.79 -42.82 144.77
CA SER A 1056 -82.58 -42.01 144.82
C SER A 1056 -82.76 -40.61 144.21
N LYS A 1057 -84.02 -40.12 144.14
CA LYS A 1057 -84.39 -38.72 144.39
C LYS A 1057 -84.94 -38.51 145.83
N GLU A 1058 -84.91 -39.61 146.60
CA GLU A 1058 -83.99 -39.67 147.74
C GLU A 1058 -84.60 -39.03 149.02
N GLN A 1059 -84.41 -39.58 150.22
CA GLN A 1059 -83.12 -39.95 150.77
C GLN A 1059 -82.10 -38.78 150.79
N LYS A 1060 -82.13 -37.79 149.88
CA LYS A 1060 -81.56 -36.43 149.99
C LYS A 1060 -82.58 -35.49 150.61
N ASP A 1061 -83.84 -35.53 150.20
CA ASP A 1061 -84.92 -34.80 150.89
C ASP A 1061 -85.15 -35.37 152.31
N ALA A 1062 -84.83 -36.65 152.52
CA ALA A 1062 -84.84 -37.26 153.86
C ALA A 1062 -83.52 -37.02 154.64
N VAL A 1063 -82.34 -37.08 154.01
CA VAL A 1063 -81.07 -36.69 154.68
C VAL A 1063 -81.05 -35.20 155.02
N ALA A 1064 -81.70 -34.33 154.25
CA ALA A 1064 -81.89 -32.92 154.61
C ALA A 1064 -82.73 -32.77 155.89
N ARG A 1065 -83.82 -33.54 156.03
CA ARG A 1065 -84.63 -33.59 157.27
C ARG A 1065 -83.84 -34.18 158.44
N LEU A 1066 -82.97 -35.15 158.20
CA LEU A 1066 -82.10 -35.73 159.24
C LEU A 1066 -80.93 -34.81 159.63
N ALA A 1067 -80.39 -34.02 158.70
CA ALA A 1067 -79.40 -32.98 158.98
C ALA A 1067 -79.99 -31.85 159.84
N GLN A 1068 -81.27 -31.49 159.63
CA GLN A 1068 -82.00 -30.57 160.51
C GLN A 1068 -82.20 -31.16 161.92
N TYR A 1069 -82.49 -32.46 162.04
CA TYR A 1069 -82.54 -33.14 163.36
C TYR A 1069 -81.17 -33.25 164.04
N ALA A 1070 -80.09 -33.50 163.29
CA ALA A 1070 -78.73 -33.54 163.83
C ALA A 1070 -78.32 -32.17 164.42
N ASN A 1071 -78.72 -31.06 163.79
CA ASN A 1071 -78.47 -29.71 164.31
C ASN A 1071 -79.26 -29.41 165.59
N ARG A 1072 -80.48 -29.95 165.74
CA ARG A 1072 -81.26 -29.86 166.99
C ARG A 1072 -80.53 -30.53 168.15
N VAL A 1073 -80.14 -31.80 167.95
CA VAL A 1073 -79.38 -32.59 168.94
C VAL A 1073 -78.02 -31.97 169.28
N LYS A 1074 -77.37 -31.25 168.34
CA LYS A 1074 -76.08 -30.61 168.59
C LYS A 1074 -76.17 -29.32 169.42
N LYS A 1075 -77.27 -28.57 169.34
CA LYS A 1075 -77.46 -27.34 170.16
C LYS A 1075 -78.17 -27.57 171.50
N GLU A 1076 -79.00 -28.61 171.61
CA GLU A 1076 -79.43 -29.12 172.92
C GLU A 1076 -78.22 -29.65 173.72
N LYS A 1077 -77.11 -30.04 173.05
CA LYS A 1077 -75.81 -30.33 173.68
C LYS A 1077 -74.98 -29.07 174.06
N GLU A 1078 -75.38 -27.88 173.62
CA GLU A 1078 -74.77 -26.58 173.98
C GLU A 1078 -75.61 -25.79 175.01
N GLU A 1079 -76.78 -26.30 175.41
CA GLU A 1079 -77.65 -25.74 176.48
C GLU A 1079 -76.86 -25.33 177.73
N LEU A 1080 -75.96 -26.22 178.15
CA LEU A 1080 -75.33 -26.20 179.46
C LEU A 1080 -73.89 -25.72 179.45
N ASP A 1081 -73.20 -25.66 178.29
CA ASP A 1081 -71.82 -25.16 178.20
C ASP A 1081 -71.73 -23.64 178.00
N ARG A 1082 -72.53 -22.99 178.86
CA ARG A 1082 -72.50 -21.59 179.29
C ARG A 1082 -73.33 -20.67 178.36
N GLN A 1083 -74.11 -19.72 178.88
CA GLN A 1083 -73.71 -18.69 179.86
C GLN A 1083 -72.45 -17.89 179.44
N ARG A 1084 -71.82 -18.24 178.31
CA ARG A 1084 -70.91 -17.41 177.53
C ARG A 1084 -71.73 -16.85 176.37
N LYS A 1085 -72.67 -15.97 176.71
CA LYS A 1085 -72.45 -14.53 176.53
C LYS A 1085 -72.65 -14.14 175.06
N THR A 1086 -73.92 -14.00 174.72
CA THR A 1086 -74.47 -12.88 173.95
C THR A 1086 -73.67 -12.36 172.74
N LEU A 1087 -74.32 -12.47 171.55
CA LEU A 1087 -74.23 -11.61 170.33
C LEU A 1087 -73.57 -12.19 169.06
N LEU A 1088 -74.15 -11.77 167.91
CA LEU A 1088 -73.60 -11.58 166.54
C LEU A 1088 -73.06 -12.81 165.77
N ALA A 1089 -73.69 -13.35 164.70
CA ALA A 1089 -74.12 -12.81 163.38
C ALA A 1089 -73.12 -13.00 162.20
N THR A 1090 -73.65 -13.55 161.08
CA THR A 1090 -73.38 -13.23 159.64
C THR A 1090 -72.06 -13.61 158.88
N VAL A 1091 -72.22 -13.75 157.53
CA VAL A 1091 -71.28 -13.47 156.39
C VAL A 1091 -70.36 -14.60 155.80
N PRO A 1092 -69.93 -14.57 154.50
CA PRO A 1092 -69.48 -15.73 153.66
C PRO A 1092 -68.09 -15.58 152.93
N ASP A 1093 -67.80 -16.36 151.83
CA ASP A 1093 -67.00 -16.03 150.57
C ASP A 1093 -65.95 -17.03 149.93
N ALA A 1094 -65.99 -17.17 148.57
CA ALA A 1094 -64.91 -17.16 147.50
C ALA A 1094 -63.92 -18.39 147.12
N PRO A 1095 -62.82 -18.26 146.27
CA PRO A 1095 -62.51 -19.04 144.99
C PRO A 1095 -61.03 -19.63 144.87
N PRO A 1096 -60.19 -19.73 143.76
CA PRO A 1096 -60.25 -19.66 142.24
C PRO A 1096 -59.32 -20.68 141.40
N ALA A 1097 -59.01 -20.41 140.08
CA ALA A 1097 -57.87 -20.89 139.18
C ALA A 1097 -57.88 -22.33 138.55
N ALA A 1098 -57.06 -22.85 137.55
CA ALA A 1098 -56.16 -22.48 136.38
C ALA A 1098 -55.62 -23.82 135.68
N ALA A 1099 -54.78 -24.07 134.62
CA ALA A 1099 -54.16 -23.53 133.35
C ALA A 1099 -53.23 -24.67 132.71
N SER A 1100 -52.56 -24.75 131.51
CA SER A 1100 -52.58 -24.19 130.11
C SER A 1100 -51.46 -24.79 129.13
N SER A 1101 -51.67 -24.91 127.79
CA SER A 1101 -50.69 -24.96 126.62
C SER A 1101 -49.80 -26.22 126.29
N PRO A 1102 -49.12 -26.40 125.09
CA PRO A 1102 -49.49 -26.17 123.66
C PRO A 1102 -48.94 -27.16 122.54
N GLU A 1103 -49.55 -27.15 121.32
CA GLU A 1103 -48.96 -27.41 119.95
C GLU A 1103 -48.39 -28.83 119.53
N LYS A 1104 -48.08 -29.25 118.26
CA LYS A 1104 -48.12 -28.75 116.83
C LYS A 1104 -48.33 -29.92 115.75
N PRO A 1105 -48.03 -29.90 114.40
CA PRO A 1105 -48.82 -30.65 113.37
C PRO A 1105 -48.09 -31.44 112.20
N ALA A 1106 -48.89 -32.01 111.26
CA ALA A 1106 -48.76 -32.05 109.76
C ALA A 1106 -48.37 -33.34 108.95
N ALA A 1107 -49.29 -33.70 108.01
CA ALA A 1107 -49.18 -34.41 106.70
C ALA A 1107 -48.57 -35.84 106.61
N SER A 1108 -49.04 -36.75 105.73
CA SER A 1108 -50.13 -36.69 104.73
C SER A 1108 -50.92 -38.01 104.69
#